data_AF-A0A285BC43-F1
#
_entry.id   AF-A0A285BC43-F1
#
_cell.length_a   1.000
_cell.length_b   1.000
_cell.length_c   1.000
_cell.angle_alpha   90.00
_cell.angle_beta   90.00
_cell.angle_gamma   90.00
#
_symmetry.space_group_name_H-M   'P 1'
#
loop_
_entity.id
_entity.type
_entity.pdbx_description
1 polymer ?
#
loop_
_entity_poly.entity_id
_entity_poly.type
_entity_poly.pdbx_seq_one_letter_code
_entity_poly.pdbx_strand_id
1 'polypeptide(L)'
;MITPKLKHLLVILSLIALFVAPNMVLFLWSAPFMLVDKLSLLPAALNAPQRLLLYGLWLGGTLYFSALMWVAITRRNKGYLIAAVAQIVFVIGITLFNVPIGEQNQRRWQSMNQLASPAWADFLYDRHARFIQIILRGEPFNQHKIVEQFIAQKKPLAELPLGWSEKDAAAADALWQQALGYREQEAKALPKITDYLSWMPDRGDLTLAAAILTLTTDADKSRAERAFRQAIAIAPENSDAWLGWALALIQSRDNERVRNSQFQALTQSITSGLLMAEGLKDSSRQPALQQRLAAYIAQMPSDDRQILHILQARMQTRSCDLPLDRYATEKGEGSKVLPLSKSIVFKEGPVRGISTVNEHFPGHVSIEPERYGIGKETVPPMLYPAINKYIKSATTVLSLDTDASGELLNVVVECSSGVPEFDKAALHYAPQWRFHSNRQGKRLLMPVTFISDRLSPNEHYREMESRAMRISRLAARHNKPGMEAAAQEMAAQFTRMKALFPQKKLSAEEARNLQLIYFKKREKTTKGRIEGFTEMTEAMEALVETHPYYAPLLKDLALRKSYVSFDEKRATWAQLLALAPEDPQVWMGWGSLWAERDPELYIGAMIYSLLLQPLAEDTEQKIANIKTKLLMRVGMGERNAILSAKVYADYADILGERAKGEETAKAGEILPASKKLDRHETLVPFDPPVSMTVDIDKNAVLNASFFGVEWKAPQMQGDKRTELTVDIDKNGAPTLVLVSKSSEVEQYDARAVDMLWRWKFKPQPDGRQITIGVNFQH
;
A
#
# COMPACT_ATOMS: atom_id res chain seq x y z
N MET A 1 -46.44 3.22 -76.67
CA MET A 1 -45.49 4.26 -77.12
C MET A 1 -45.48 5.36 -76.07
N ILE A 2 -44.35 5.55 -75.38
CA ILE A 2 -44.16 6.63 -74.39
C ILE A 2 -43.52 7.81 -75.13
N THR A 3 -44.12 9.00 -75.08
CA THR A 3 -43.60 10.19 -75.77
C THR A 3 -42.25 10.65 -75.18
N PRO A 4 -41.36 11.25 -75.99
CA PRO A 4 -40.00 11.61 -75.56
C PRO A 4 -39.98 12.56 -74.36
N LYS A 5 -40.98 13.44 -74.22
CA LYS A 5 -41.13 14.33 -73.06
C LYS A 5 -41.37 13.55 -71.74
N LEU A 6 -42.12 12.46 -71.77
CA LEU A 6 -42.39 11.64 -70.58
C LEU A 6 -41.15 10.83 -70.15
N LYS A 7 -40.31 10.40 -71.11
CA LYS A 7 -39.00 9.78 -70.81
C LYS A 7 -38.06 10.76 -70.09
N HIS A 8 -37.98 12.00 -70.54
CA HIS A 8 -37.14 13.02 -69.91
C HIS A 8 -37.69 13.40 -68.53
N LEU A 9 -39.01 13.52 -68.38
CA LEU A 9 -39.65 13.77 -67.09
C LEU A 9 -39.38 12.63 -66.09
N LEU A 10 -39.45 11.36 -66.52
CA LEU A 10 -39.14 10.20 -65.68
C LEU A 10 -37.65 10.11 -65.31
N VAL A 11 -36.75 10.47 -66.22
CA VAL A 11 -35.30 10.54 -65.95
C VAL A 11 -34.98 11.67 -64.98
N ILE A 12 -35.64 12.82 -65.12
CA ILE A 12 -35.48 13.96 -64.22
C ILE A 12 -36.08 13.64 -62.84
N LEU A 13 -37.27 13.03 -62.77
CA LEU A 13 -37.87 12.57 -61.51
C LEU A 13 -37.04 11.51 -60.80
N SER A 14 -36.41 10.58 -61.53
CA SER A 14 -35.51 9.58 -60.95
C SER A 14 -34.18 10.18 -60.49
N LEU A 15 -33.61 11.15 -61.21
CA LEU A 15 -32.44 11.92 -60.77
C LEU A 15 -32.73 12.79 -59.54
N ILE A 16 -33.90 13.44 -59.49
CA ILE A 16 -34.35 14.25 -58.34
C ILE A 16 -34.58 13.34 -57.12
N ALA A 17 -35.20 12.17 -57.31
CA ALA A 17 -35.38 11.20 -56.22
C ALA A 17 -34.02 10.68 -55.69
N LEU A 18 -33.04 10.47 -56.57
CA LEU A 18 -31.69 10.02 -56.21
C LEU A 18 -30.90 11.08 -55.41
N PHE A 19 -31.10 12.37 -55.68
CA PHE A 19 -30.31 13.47 -55.10
C PHE A 19 -30.98 14.21 -53.94
N VAL A 20 -32.31 14.34 -53.92
CA VAL A 20 -33.01 15.19 -52.92
C VAL A 20 -33.41 14.42 -51.68
N ALA A 21 -33.63 13.11 -51.78
CA ALA A 21 -34.00 12.27 -50.63
C ALA A 21 -33.46 10.84 -50.79
N PRO A 22 -32.12 10.63 -50.81
CA PRO A 22 -31.52 9.31 -50.95
C PRO A 22 -32.02 8.35 -49.88
N ASN A 23 -32.23 8.83 -48.65
CA ASN A 23 -32.80 8.05 -47.56
C ASN A 23 -34.27 7.66 -47.79
N MET A 24 -35.07 8.48 -48.47
CA MET A 24 -36.49 8.18 -48.73
C MET A 24 -36.67 7.21 -49.89
N VAL A 25 -35.79 7.28 -50.91
CA VAL A 25 -35.71 6.27 -51.97
C VAL A 25 -35.22 4.95 -51.41
N LEU A 26 -34.16 4.94 -50.58
CA LEU A 26 -33.73 3.76 -49.84
C LEU A 26 -34.85 3.20 -48.94
N PHE A 27 -35.61 4.06 -48.24
CA PHE A 27 -36.71 3.64 -47.36
C PHE A 27 -37.87 3.02 -48.15
N LEU A 28 -38.35 3.68 -49.22
CA LEU A 28 -39.41 3.17 -50.09
C LEU A 28 -38.99 1.92 -50.88
N TRP A 29 -37.70 1.81 -51.24
CA TRP A 29 -37.15 0.60 -51.86
C TRP A 29 -36.89 -0.52 -50.87
N SER A 30 -36.68 -0.22 -49.59
CA SER A 30 -36.55 -1.22 -48.51
C SER A 30 -37.90 -1.73 -48.00
N ALA A 31 -39.00 -1.01 -48.24
CA ALA A 31 -40.34 -1.35 -47.75
C ALA A 31 -40.88 -2.72 -48.24
N PRO A 32 -40.67 -3.15 -49.51
CA PRO A 32 -40.99 -4.52 -49.93
C PRO A 32 -40.13 -5.57 -49.20
N PHE A 33 -38.90 -5.23 -48.80
CA PHE A 33 -37.97 -6.14 -48.13
C PHE A 33 -38.25 -6.27 -46.63
N MET A 34 -38.75 -5.21 -45.98
CA MET A 34 -39.32 -5.32 -44.62
C MET A 34 -40.58 -6.20 -44.58
N LEU A 35 -41.33 -6.30 -45.69
CA LEU A 35 -42.42 -7.26 -45.85
C LEU A 35 -41.91 -8.69 -46.11
N VAL A 36 -40.75 -8.86 -46.76
CA VAL A 36 -40.08 -10.16 -46.94
C VAL A 36 -39.43 -10.68 -45.66
N ASP A 37 -39.08 -9.83 -44.69
CA ASP A 37 -38.60 -10.27 -43.36
C ASP A 37 -39.69 -11.06 -42.58
N LYS A 38 -40.98 -10.96 -42.99
CA LYS A 38 -42.08 -11.82 -42.49
C LYS A 38 -42.23 -13.15 -43.25
N LEU A 39 -41.59 -13.30 -44.41
CA LEU A 39 -41.54 -14.53 -45.19
C LEU A 39 -40.20 -15.21 -44.87
N SER A 40 -40.23 -16.29 -44.08
CA SER A 40 -39.10 -17.03 -43.50
C SER A 40 -38.07 -17.62 -44.50
N LEU A 41 -37.54 -16.84 -45.42
CA LEU A 41 -36.66 -17.27 -46.52
C LEU A 41 -35.17 -17.30 -46.11
N LEU A 42 -34.78 -16.50 -45.12
CA LEU A 42 -33.41 -16.47 -44.58
C LEU A 42 -33.39 -17.00 -43.14
N PRO A 43 -32.37 -17.78 -42.74
CA PRO A 43 -32.27 -18.30 -41.38
C PRO A 43 -32.26 -17.20 -40.31
N ALA A 44 -32.92 -17.50 -39.19
CA ALA A 44 -32.93 -16.63 -38.02
C ALA A 44 -31.53 -16.33 -37.47
N ALA A 45 -30.55 -17.20 -37.77
CA ALA A 45 -29.16 -17.10 -37.33
C ALA A 45 -28.37 -15.91 -37.88
N LEU A 46 -28.80 -15.32 -39.00
CA LEU A 46 -28.10 -14.22 -39.65
C LEU A 46 -28.35 -12.90 -38.89
N ASN A 47 -27.28 -12.16 -38.62
CA ASN A 47 -27.38 -10.82 -38.02
C ASN A 47 -27.84 -9.77 -39.04
N ALA A 48 -28.25 -8.58 -38.57
CA ALA A 48 -28.76 -7.51 -39.41
C ALA A 48 -27.87 -7.15 -40.62
N PRO A 49 -26.53 -6.97 -40.48
CA PRO A 49 -25.69 -6.66 -41.64
C PRO A 49 -25.55 -7.83 -42.63
N GLN A 50 -25.50 -9.08 -42.16
CA GLN A 50 -25.48 -10.26 -43.04
C GLN A 50 -26.78 -10.37 -43.84
N ARG A 51 -27.93 -10.15 -43.20
CA ARG A 51 -29.23 -10.13 -43.88
C ARG A 51 -29.29 -9.02 -44.92
N LEU A 52 -28.84 -7.81 -44.58
CA LEU A 52 -28.84 -6.67 -45.48
C LEU A 52 -27.93 -6.91 -46.70
N LEU A 53 -26.78 -7.56 -46.51
CA LEU A 53 -25.89 -7.97 -47.61
C LEU A 53 -26.56 -8.99 -48.54
N LEU A 54 -27.23 -10.02 -47.98
CA LEU A 54 -27.95 -11.01 -48.77
C LEU A 54 -29.16 -10.41 -49.49
N TYR A 55 -29.91 -9.51 -48.85
CA TYR A 55 -30.98 -8.77 -49.51
C TYR A 55 -30.44 -7.90 -50.65
N GLY A 56 -29.30 -7.23 -50.45
CA GLY A 56 -28.62 -6.47 -51.51
C GLY A 56 -28.19 -7.35 -52.67
N LEU A 57 -27.67 -8.55 -52.39
CA LEU A 57 -27.30 -9.54 -53.41
C LEU A 57 -28.52 -10.00 -54.22
N TRP A 58 -29.63 -10.33 -53.54
CA TRP A 58 -30.88 -10.75 -54.20
C TRP A 58 -31.53 -9.61 -55.00
N LEU A 59 -31.50 -8.37 -54.49
CA LEU A 59 -31.99 -7.20 -55.20
C LEU A 59 -31.17 -6.95 -56.48
N GLY A 60 -29.84 -6.86 -56.35
CA GLY A 60 -28.96 -6.66 -57.50
C GLY A 60 -29.08 -7.79 -58.53
N GLY A 61 -29.15 -9.03 -58.05
CA GLY A 61 -29.34 -10.23 -58.86
C GLY A 61 -30.66 -10.25 -59.62
N THR A 62 -31.78 -9.90 -58.97
CA THR A 62 -33.12 -9.88 -59.59
C THR A 62 -33.25 -8.76 -60.61
N LEU A 63 -32.73 -7.55 -60.32
CA LEU A 63 -32.70 -6.45 -61.27
C LEU A 63 -31.90 -6.81 -62.54
N TYR A 64 -30.73 -7.42 -62.36
CA TYR A 64 -29.89 -7.86 -63.47
C TYR A 64 -30.55 -8.99 -64.27
N PHE A 65 -31.17 -9.96 -63.58
CA PHE A 65 -31.97 -11.00 -64.21
C PHE A 65 -33.12 -10.42 -65.06
N SER A 66 -33.90 -9.50 -64.50
CA SER A 66 -35.02 -8.85 -65.20
C SER A 66 -34.55 -8.06 -66.42
N ALA A 67 -33.41 -7.37 -66.33
CA ALA A 67 -32.81 -6.67 -67.46
C ALA A 67 -32.37 -7.64 -68.57
N LEU A 68 -31.70 -8.74 -68.21
CA LEU A 68 -31.27 -9.77 -69.17
C LEU A 68 -32.48 -10.48 -69.81
N MET A 69 -33.51 -10.82 -69.03
CA MET A 69 -34.76 -11.40 -69.52
C MET A 69 -35.50 -10.45 -70.47
N TRP A 70 -35.58 -9.16 -70.13
CA TRP A 70 -36.18 -8.15 -71.00
C TRP A 70 -35.45 -8.07 -72.34
N VAL A 71 -34.12 -8.05 -72.34
CA VAL A 71 -33.31 -8.06 -73.57
C VAL A 71 -33.48 -9.37 -74.34
N ALA A 72 -33.53 -10.51 -73.65
CA ALA A 72 -33.73 -11.82 -74.26
C ALA A 72 -35.09 -11.91 -74.98
N ILE A 73 -36.16 -11.40 -74.36
CA ILE A 73 -37.52 -11.41 -74.91
C ILE A 73 -37.64 -10.41 -76.07
N THR A 74 -37.19 -9.16 -75.89
CA THR A 74 -37.34 -8.11 -76.90
C THR A 74 -36.46 -8.33 -78.14
N ARG A 75 -35.27 -8.93 -77.97
CA ARG A 75 -34.35 -9.23 -79.09
C ARG A 75 -34.38 -10.69 -79.55
N ARG A 76 -35.21 -11.55 -78.95
CA ARG A 76 -35.28 -13.01 -79.21
C ARG A 76 -33.91 -13.70 -79.20
N ASN A 77 -32.99 -13.25 -78.34
CA ASN A 77 -31.62 -13.76 -78.30
C ASN A 77 -31.43 -14.78 -77.16
N LYS A 78 -31.15 -16.03 -77.52
CA LYS A 78 -30.94 -17.15 -76.59
C LYS A 78 -29.72 -16.97 -75.67
N GLY A 79 -28.71 -16.21 -76.08
CA GLY A 79 -27.51 -15.95 -75.25
C GLY A 79 -27.83 -15.15 -73.99
N TYR A 80 -28.72 -14.15 -74.08
CA TYR A 80 -29.16 -13.38 -72.91
C TYR A 80 -30.06 -14.20 -71.98
N LEU A 81 -30.81 -15.16 -72.53
CA LEU A 81 -31.59 -16.12 -71.72
C LEU A 81 -30.66 -17.03 -70.90
N ILE A 82 -29.60 -17.56 -71.50
CA ILE A 82 -28.60 -18.37 -70.80
C ILE A 82 -27.90 -17.54 -69.72
N ALA A 83 -27.51 -16.29 -70.02
CA ALA A 83 -26.90 -15.40 -69.05
C ALA A 83 -27.85 -15.07 -67.88
N ALA A 84 -29.15 -14.89 -68.14
CA ALA A 84 -30.15 -14.66 -67.11
C ALA A 84 -30.26 -15.87 -66.17
N VAL A 85 -30.36 -17.09 -66.72
CA VAL A 85 -30.40 -18.32 -65.92
C VAL A 85 -29.11 -18.48 -65.10
N ALA A 86 -27.94 -18.24 -65.71
CA ALA A 86 -26.65 -18.29 -65.03
C ALA A 86 -26.58 -17.29 -63.86
N GLN A 87 -27.13 -16.09 -64.01
CA GLN A 87 -27.19 -15.10 -62.93
C GLN A 87 -28.00 -15.61 -61.73
N ILE A 88 -29.18 -16.18 -61.96
CA ILE A 88 -29.99 -16.74 -60.87
C ILE A 88 -29.25 -17.88 -60.18
N VAL A 89 -28.64 -18.79 -60.94
CA VAL A 89 -27.85 -19.90 -60.39
C VAL A 89 -26.68 -19.37 -59.55
N PHE A 90 -26.03 -18.29 -59.99
CA PHE A 90 -24.94 -17.66 -59.26
C PHE A 90 -25.39 -17.01 -57.95
N VAL A 91 -26.51 -16.27 -57.96
CA VAL A 91 -27.11 -15.66 -56.76
C VAL A 91 -27.55 -16.72 -55.76
N ILE A 92 -28.19 -17.80 -56.23
CA ILE A 92 -28.56 -18.97 -55.40
C ILE A 92 -27.30 -19.64 -54.85
N GLY A 93 -26.28 -19.86 -55.67
CA GLY A 93 -25.00 -20.45 -55.26
C GLY A 93 -24.32 -19.64 -54.15
N ILE A 94 -24.13 -18.34 -54.34
CA ILE A 94 -23.55 -17.46 -53.32
C ILE A 94 -24.39 -17.47 -52.03
N THR A 95 -25.72 -17.50 -52.14
CA THR A 95 -26.59 -17.57 -50.97
C THR A 95 -26.39 -18.89 -50.20
N LEU A 96 -26.34 -20.03 -50.89
CA LEU A 96 -26.15 -21.34 -50.27
C LEU A 96 -24.77 -21.49 -49.60
N PHE A 97 -23.73 -20.83 -50.11
CA PHE A 97 -22.40 -20.83 -49.48
C PHE A 97 -22.27 -19.88 -48.28
N ASN A 98 -23.10 -18.84 -48.20
CA ASN A 98 -23.02 -17.82 -47.15
C ASN A 98 -24.12 -17.94 -46.08
N VAL A 99 -24.98 -18.95 -46.17
CA VAL A 99 -26.09 -19.16 -45.26
C VAL A 99 -25.91 -20.49 -44.51
N PRO A 100 -26.07 -20.51 -43.18
CA PRO A 100 -26.00 -21.76 -42.42
C PRO A 100 -27.21 -22.66 -42.73
N ILE A 101 -26.94 -23.80 -43.37
CA ILE A 101 -27.94 -24.83 -43.69
C ILE A 101 -27.92 -25.92 -42.61
N GLY A 102 -29.10 -26.22 -42.05
CA GLY A 102 -29.27 -27.20 -40.97
C GLY A 102 -29.25 -26.58 -39.57
N GLU A 103 -30.00 -27.16 -38.64
CA GLU A 103 -30.22 -26.58 -37.31
C GLU A 103 -28.93 -26.39 -36.50
N GLN A 104 -28.02 -27.37 -36.53
CA GLN A 104 -26.74 -27.27 -35.81
C GLN A 104 -25.86 -26.15 -36.37
N ASN A 105 -25.79 -26.03 -37.70
CA ASN A 105 -25.01 -24.96 -38.35
C ASN A 105 -25.61 -23.57 -38.05
N GLN A 106 -26.94 -23.48 -37.95
CA GLN A 106 -27.61 -22.24 -37.54
C GLN A 106 -27.28 -21.86 -36.10
N ARG A 107 -27.29 -22.81 -35.15
CA ARG A 107 -26.87 -22.58 -33.75
C ARG A 107 -25.38 -22.23 -33.64
N ARG A 108 -24.52 -22.91 -34.39
CA ARG A 108 -23.09 -22.58 -34.51
C ARG A 108 -22.90 -21.15 -35.00
N TRP A 109 -23.62 -20.75 -36.04
CA TRP A 109 -23.55 -19.40 -36.61
C TRP A 109 -24.05 -18.33 -35.64
N GLN A 110 -25.15 -18.59 -34.93
CA GLN A 110 -25.65 -17.70 -33.87
C GLN A 110 -24.61 -17.50 -32.77
N SER A 111 -24.01 -18.59 -32.30
CA SER A 111 -22.97 -18.56 -31.28
C SER A 111 -21.76 -17.76 -31.77
N MET A 112 -21.30 -17.98 -33.01
CA MET A 112 -20.20 -17.19 -33.60
C MET A 112 -20.54 -15.70 -33.74
N ASN A 113 -21.78 -15.35 -34.09
CA ASN A 113 -22.22 -13.96 -34.14
C ASN A 113 -22.23 -13.32 -32.73
N GLN A 114 -22.60 -14.06 -31.68
CA GLN A 114 -22.54 -13.58 -30.30
C GLN A 114 -21.09 -13.44 -29.79
N LEU A 115 -20.19 -14.34 -30.20
CA LEU A 115 -18.76 -14.25 -29.89
C LEU A 115 -18.10 -13.00 -30.50
N ALA A 116 -18.64 -12.47 -31.59
CA ALA A 116 -18.21 -11.20 -32.18
C ALA A 116 -18.70 -9.96 -31.42
N SER A 117 -19.54 -10.12 -30.38
CA SER A 117 -19.95 -8.99 -29.54
C SER A 117 -18.75 -8.42 -28.76
N PRO A 118 -18.74 -7.12 -28.44
CA PRO A 118 -17.63 -6.50 -27.71
C PRO A 118 -17.29 -7.22 -26.40
N ALA A 119 -18.29 -7.63 -25.61
CA ALA A 119 -18.07 -8.30 -24.33
C ALA A 119 -17.34 -9.64 -24.47
N TRP A 120 -17.75 -10.48 -25.43
CA TRP A 120 -17.08 -11.75 -25.70
C TRP A 120 -15.72 -11.56 -26.36
N ALA A 121 -15.59 -10.60 -27.28
CA ALA A 121 -14.34 -10.28 -27.95
C ALA A 121 -13.28 -9.77 -26.95
N ASP A 122 -13.65 -8.82 -26.08
CA ASP A 122 -12.78 -8.28 -25.04
C ASP A 122 -12.35 -9.37 -24.06
N PHE A 123 -13.29 -10.22 -23.61
CA PHE A 123 -12.96 -11.34 -22.73
C PHE A 123 -11.96 -12.30 -23.38
N LEU A 124 -12.20 -12.72 -24.63
CA LEU A 124 -11.33 -13.67 -25.33
C LEU A 124 -9.95 -13.10 -25.64
N TYR A 125 -9.88 -11.79 -25.95
CA TYR A 125 -8.63 -11.06 -26.23
C TYR A 125 -7.81 -10.83 -24.96
N ASP A 126 -8.42 -10.30 -23.90
CA ASP A 126 -7.73 -9.92 -22.66
C ASP A 126 -7.43 -11.09 -21.73
N ARG A 127 -8.05 -12.26 -21.93
CA ARG A 127 -7.94 -13.42 -21.03
C ARG A 127 -6.51 -13.74 -20.61
N HIS A 128 -5.55 -13.63 -21.52
CA HIS A 128 -4.14 -13.85 -21.20
C HIS A 128 -3.61 -12.79 -20.22
N ALA A 129 -3.76 -11.50 -20.55
CA ALA A 129 -3.31 -10.38 -19.72
C ALA A 129 -4.00 -10.36 -18.35
N ARG A 130 -5.28 -10.75 -18.28
CA ARG A 130 -6.05 -10.84 -17.04
C ARG A 130 -5.64 -12.02 -16.16
N PHE A 131 -5.41 -13.18 -16.75
CA PHE A 131 -4.84 -14.34 -16.03
C PHE A 131 -3.51 -13.94 -15.38
N ILE A 132 -2.66 -13.23 -16.14
CA ILE A 132 -1.41 -12.68 -15.64
C ILE A 132 -1.65 -11.70 -14.50
N GLN A 133 -2.59 -10.77 -14.64
CA GLN A 133 -2.86 -9.79 -13.59
C GLN A 133 -3.31 -10.45 -12.27
N ILE A 134 -4.24 -11.41 -12.35
CA ILE A 134 -4.81 -12.10 -11.19
C ILE A 134 -3.75 -12.96 -10.48
N ILE A 135 -2.99 -13.75 -11.25
CA ILE A 135 -2.06 -14.73 -10.69
C ILE A 135 -0.68 -14.15 -10.40
N LEU A 136 -0.24 -13.12 -11.14
CA LEU A 136 1.17 -12.68 -11.15
C LEU A 136 1.39 -11.25 -10.63
N ARG A 137 0.36 -10.38 -10.61
CA ARG A 137 0.45 -9.01 -10.06
C ARG A 137 -0.41 -8.81 -8.80
N GLY A 138 -1.04 -9.88 -8.32
CA GLY A 138 -1.91 -9.85 -7.16
C GLY A 138 -1.18 -9.68 -5.83
N GLU A 139 -1.97 -9.37 -4.81
CA GLU A 139 -1.65 -9.43 -3.38
C GLU A 139 -1.11 -10.80 -2.95
N PRO A 140 -0.60 -10.95 -1.70
CA PRO A 140 -0.26 -12.25 -1.13
C PRO A 140 -1.28 -13.34 -1.49
N PHE A 141 -0.78 -14.52 -1.88
CA PHE A 141 -1.59 -15.62 -2.41
C PHE A 141 -2.82 -15.86 -1.54
N ASN A 142 -4.00 -15.61 -2.11
CA ASN A 142 -5.29 -15.85 -1.48
C ASN A 142 -6.17 -16.56 -2.50
N GLN A 143 -6.35 -17.87 -2.29
CA GLN A 143 -7.11 -18.74 -3.19
C GLN A 143 -8.54 -18.25 -3.42
N HIS A 144 -9.25 -17.83 -2.38
CA HIS A 144 -10.63 -17.38 -2.49
C HIS A 144 -10.75 -16.13 -3.37
N LYS A 145 -9.90 -15.13 -3.10
CA LYS A 145 -9.85 -13.88 -3.87
C LYS A 145 -9.49 -14.12 -5.34
N ILE A 146 -8.58 -15.06 -5.61
CA ILE A 146 -8.21 -15.46 -6.98
C ILE A 146 -9.44 -16.02 -7.73
N VAL A 147 -10.16 -16.98 -7.12
CA VAL A 147 -11.35 -17.58 -7.73
C VAL A 147 -12.43 -16.52 -7.97
N GLU A 148 -12.70 -15.67 -6.97
CA GLU A 148 -13.68 -14.59 -7.08
C GLU A 148 -13.36 -13.63 -8.23
N GLN A 149 -12.09 -13.28 -8.43
CA GLN A 149 -11.68 -12.40 -9.53
C GLN A 149 -11.94 -13.01 -10.91
N PHE A 150 -11.71 -14.31 -11.08
CA PHE A 150 -12.07 -14.99 -12.34
C PHE A 150 -13.59 -15.11 -12.53
N ILE A 151 -14.34 -15.43 -11.47
CA ILE A 151 -15.80 -15.50 -11.53
C ILE A 151 -16.41 -14.12 -11.88
N ALA A 152 -15.88 -13.04 -11.29
CA ALA A 152 -16.32 -11.67 -11.58
C ALA A 152 -16.13 -11.29 -13.06
N GLN A 153 -15.07 -11.79 -13.71
CA GLN A 153 -14.86 -11.58 -15.15
C GLN A 153 -15.85 -12.36 -16.02
N LYS A 154 -16.31 -13.52 -15.56
CA LYS A 154 -17.29 -14.35 -16.27
C LYS A 154 -18.71 -13.82 -16.12
N LYS A 155 -19.04 -13.13 -15.02
CA LYS A 155 -20.41 -12.68 -14.70
C LYS A 155 -21.12 -11.92 -15.84
N PRO A 156 -20.49 -10.96 -16.54
CA PRO A 156 -21.11 -10.27 -17.67
C PRO A 156 -21.42 -11.18 -18.87
N LEU A 157 -20.70 -12.31 -19.01
CA LEU A 157 -20.90 -13.27 -20.09
C LEU A 157 -22.09 -14.19 -19.83
N ALA A 158 -22.45 -14.43 -18.57
CA ALA A 158 -23.62 -15.23 -18.21
C ALA A 158 -24.94 -14.56 -18.68
N GLU A 159 -24.94 -13.24 -18.81
CA GLU A 159 -26.06 -12.45 -19.34
C GLU A 159 -26.16 -12.51 -20.88
N LEU A 160 -25.15 -13.06 -21.55
CA LEU A 160 -25.05 -13.21 -23.01
C LEU A 160 -24.81 -14.68 -23.38
N PRO A 161 -25.77 -15.59 -23.09
CA PRO A 161 -25.60 -17.01 -23.31
C PRO A 161 -25.42 -17.32 -24.80
N LEU A 162 -24.51 -18.25 -25.08
CA LEU A 162 -24.26 -18.74 -26.44
C LEU A 162 -25.41 -19.66 -26.90
N GLY A 163 -25.82 -19.53 -28.16
CA GLY A 163 -26.98 -20.21 -28.73
C GLY A 163 -26.84 -21.73 -29.01
N TRP A 164 -25.94 -22.44 -28.32
CA TRP A 164 -25.77 -23.89 -28.46
C TRP A 164 -26.81 -24.68 -27.64
N SER A 165 -27.08 -25.94 -27.98
CA SER A 165 -28.10 -26.77 -27.32
C SER A 165 -27.51 -27.89 -26.45
N GLU A 166 -28.32 -28.46 -25.55
CA GLU A 166 -27.93 -29.63 -24.75
C GLU A 166 -27.58 -30.87 -25.60
N LYS A 167 -28.14 -30.99 -26.81
CA LYS A 167 -27.76 -32.06 -27.74
C LYS A 167 -26.37 -31.85 -28.30
N ASP A 168 -26.02 -30.60 -28.60
CA ASP A 168 -24.67 -30.25 -29.08
C ASP A 168 -23.64 -30.47 -27.95
N ALA A 169 -24.03 -30.14 -26.72
CA ALA A 169 -23.29 -30.46 -25.51
C ALA A 169 -23.00 -31.96 -25.36
N ALA A 170 -24.05 -32.79 -25.38
CA ALA A 170 -23.92 -34.23 -25.26
C ALA A 170 -23.07 -34.85 -26.39
N ALA A 171 -23.18 -34.32 -27.61
CA ALA A 171 -22.37 -34.75 -28.75
C ALA A 171 -20.87 -34.41 -28.54
N ALA A 172 -20.57 -33.21 -28.04
CA ALA A 172 -19.21 -32.81 -27.70
C ALA A 172 -18.66 -33.66 -26.54
N ASP A 173 -19.49 -33.99 -25.56
CA ASP A 173 -19.10 -34.80 -24.41
C ASP A 173 -18.79 -36.25 -24.79
N ALA A 174 -19.60 -36.84 -25.67
CA ALA A 174 -19.35 -38.16 -26.21
C ALA A 174 -17.99 -38.26 -26.92
N LEU A 175 -17.53 -37.20 -27.60
CA LEU A 175 -16.25 -37.22 -28.33
C LEU A 175 -15.05 -37.39 -27.41
N TRP A 176 -14.98 -36.64 -26.31
CA TRP A 176 -13.85 -36.78 -25.39
C TRP A 176 -14.01 -38.05 -24.54
N GLN A 177 -15.21 -38.39 -24.10
CA GLN A 177 -15.46 -39.61 -23.32
C GLN A 177 -15.08 -40.89 -24.08
N GLN A 178 -15.38 -40.98 -25.38
CA GLN A 178 -15.01 -42.12 -26.22
C GLN A 178 -13.51 -42.18 -26.51
N ALA A 179 -12.83 -41.03 -26.51
CA ALA A 179 -11.41 -40.94 -26.84
C ALA A 179 -10.49 -41.19 -25.64
N LEU A 180 -10.96 -40.96 -24.41
CA LEU A 180 -10.17 -41.01 -23.20
C LEU A 180 -9.44 -42.34 -23.01
N GLY A 181 -8.13 -42.26 -22.73
CA GLY A 181 -7.29 -43.40 -22.36
C GLY A 181 -6.52 -44.03 -23.52
N TYR A 182 -6.91 -43.77 -24.77
CA TYR A 182 -6.21 -44.26 -25.96
C TYR A 182 -5.60 -43.11 -26.75
N ARG A 183 -4.26 -43.01 -26.73
CA ARG A 183 -3.52 -41.87 -27.29
C ARG A 183 -3.87 -41.53 -28.75
N GLU A 184 -4.07 -42.54 -29.60
CA GLU A 184 -4.46 -42.32 -30.99
C GLU A 184 -5.89 -41.78 -31.14
N GLN A 185 -6.81 -42.22 -30.28
CA GLN A 185 -8.19 -41.75 -30.28
C GLN A 185 -8.27 -40.33 -29.72
N GLU A 186 -7.50 -40.01 -28.69
CA GLU A 186 -7.32 -38.65 -28.16
C GLU A 186 -6.85 -37.69 -29.25
N ALA A 187 -5.82 -38.07 -30.02
CA ALA A 187 -5.31 -37.27 -31.13
C ALA A 187 -6.33 -37.08 -32.26
N LYS A 188 -7.15 -38.09 -32.56
CA LYS A 188 -8.22 -38.01 -33.58
C LYS A 188 -9.43 -37.18 -33.12
N ALA A 189 -9.72 -37.18 -31.81
CA ALA A 189 -10.84 -36.44 -31.24
C ALA A 189 -10.52 -34.95 -31.04
N LEU A 190 -9.26 -34.61 -30.75
CA LEU A 190 -8.85 -33.24 -30.43
C LEU A 190 -9.23 -32.20 -31.51
N PRO A 191 -9.05 -32.43 -32.83
CA PRO A 191 -9.50 -31.48 -33.84
C PRO A 191 -11.02 -31.25 -33.83
N LYS A 192 -11.81 -32.32 -33.60
CA LYS A 192 -13.27 -32.21 -33.52
C LYS A 192 -13.72 -31.44 -32.28
N ILE A 193 -13.10 -31.73 -31.13
CA ILE A 193 -13.35 -30.99 -29.88
C ILE A 193 -12.97 -29.51 -30.05
N THR A 194 -11.85 -29.23 -30.72
CA THR A 194 -11.41 -27.85 -31.02
C THR A 194 -12.42 -27.13 -31.93
N ASP A 195 -13.04 -27.83 -32.88
CA ASP A 195 -14.12 -27.28 -33.70
C ASP A 195 -15.35 -26.91 -32.86
N TYR A 196 -15.76 -27.76 -31.91
CA TYR A 196 -16.82 -27.43 -30.94
C TYR A 196 -16.46 -26.22 -30.07
N LEU A 197 -15.22 -26.15 -29.59
CA LEU A 197 -14.74 -25.01 -28.80
C LEU A 197 -14.72 -23.68 -29.56
N SER A 198 -14.72 -23.71 -30.90
CA SER A 198 -14.76 -22.48 -31.71
C SER A 198 -16.09 -21.73 -31.57
N TRP A 199 -17.14 -22.38 -31.07
CA TRP A 199 -18.47 -21.80 -30.91
C TRP A 199 -19.16 -22.16 -29.57
N MET A 200 -18.52 -22.99 -28.73
CA MET A 200 -18.91 -23.28 -27.34
C MET A 200 -17.78 -23.00 -26.34
N PRO A 201 -17.09 -21.83 -26.37
CA PRO A 201 -15.93 -21.56 -25.50
C PRO A 201 -16.28 -21.34 -24.02
N ASP A 202 -17.56 -21.20 -23.69
CA ASP A 202 -18.09 -21.02 -22.33
C ASP A 202 -18.17 -22.35 -21.54
N ARG A 203 -18.00 -23.48 -22.22
CA ARG A 203 -18.00 -24.83 -21.63
C ARG A 203 -16.66 -25.15 -20.95
N GLY A 204 -16.64 -24.99 -19.63
CA GLY A 204 -15.47 -25.26 -18.78
C GLY A 204 -14.99 -26.71 -18.79
N ASP A 205 -15.92 -27.65 -18.86
CA ASP A 205 -15.65 -29.09 -18.99
C ASP A 205 -15.05 -29.46 -20.35
N LEU A 206 -15.63 -28.96 -21.44
CA LEU A 206 -15.12 -29.21 -22.79
C LEU A 206 -13.74 -28.59 -22.99
N THR A 207 -13.53 -27.38 -22.47
CA THR A 207 -12.20 -26.70 -22.50
C THR A 207 -11.18 -27.46 -21.67
N LEU A 208 -11.54 -27.99 -20.49
CA LEU A 208 -10.68 -28.83 -19.68
C LEU A 208 -10.34 -30.16 -20.37
N ALA A 209 -11.33 -30.84 -20.95
CA ALA A 209 -11.11 -32.07 -21.71
C ALA A 209 -10.13 -31.84 -22.87
N ALA A 210 -10.33 -30.78 -23.65
CA ALA A 210 -9.41 -30.40 -24.72
C ALA A 210 -7.98 -30.13 -24.20
N ALA A 211 -7.84 -29.46 -23.05
CA ALA A 211 -6.55 -29.20 -22.43
C ALA A 211 -5.83 -30.50 -22.00
N ILE A 212 -6.57 -31.43 -21.37
CA ILE A 212 -6.04 -32.74 -20.98
C ILE A 212 -5.61 -33.55 -22.21
N LEU A 213 -6.44 -33.62 -23.25
CA LEU A 213 -6.11 -34.32 -24.49
C LEU A 213 -4.89 -33.68 -25.18
N THR A 214 -4.74 -32.35 -25.11
CA THR A 214 -3.56 -31.65 -25.61
C THR A 214 -2.31 -32.00 -24.82
N LEU A 215 -2.42 -32.20 -23.50
CA LEU A 215 -1.31 -32.60 -22.65
C LEU A 215 -0.86 -34.04 -22.93
N THR A 216 -1.80 -34.95 -23.16
CA THR A 216 -1.54 -36.40 -23.28
C THR A 216 -1.09 -36.84 -24.67
N THR A 217 -1.45 -36.07 -25.70
CA THR A 217 -0.94 -36.25 -27.07
C THR A 217 0.50 -35.74 -27.19
N ASP A 218 1.26 -36.18 -28.21
CA ASP A 218 2.63 -35.68 -28.50
C ASP A 218 2.63 -34.22 -29.03
N ALA A 219 1.55 -33.47 -28.77
CA ALA A 219 1.46 -32.07 -29.13
C ALA A 219 2.46 -31.22 -28.31
N ASP A 220 2.88 -30.11 -28.91
CA ASP A 220 3.72 -29.07 -28.29
C ASP A 220 3.22 -28.74 -26.87
N LYS A 221 4.01 -29.07 -25.85
CA LYS A 221 3.63 -28.93 -24.43
C LYS A 221 3.29 -27.48 -24.04
N SER A 222 3.78 -26.49 -24.78
CA SER A 222 3.39 -25.07 -24.61
C SER A 222 1.95 -24.78 -25.05
N ARG A 223 1.35 -25.62 -25.91
CA ARG A 223 -0.08 -25.55 -26.26
C ARG A 223 -0.95 -26.07 -25.14
N ALA A 224 -0.53 -27.15 -24.47
CA ALA A 224 -1.25 -27.69 -23.32
C ALA A 224 -1.32 -26.65 -22.18
N GLU A 225 -0.20 -25.98 -21.89
CA GLU A 225 -0.15 -24.91 -20.89
C GLU A 225 -1.13 -23.78 -21.22
N ARG A 226 -1.19 -23.33 -22.49
CA ARG A 226 -2.19 -22.35 -22.94
C ARG A 226 -3.62 -22.87 -22.79
N ALA A 227 -3.88 -24.12 -23.16
CA ALA A 227 -5.21 -24.72 -23.06
C ALA A 227 -5.70 -24.77 -21.60
N PHE A 228 -4.84 -25.11 -20.64
CA PHE A 228 -5.22 -25.08 -19.22
C PHE A 228 -5.47 -23.66 -18.70
N ARG A 229 -4.69 -22.66 -19.12
CA ARG A 229 -5.02 -21.25 -18.80
C ARG A 229 -6.40 -20.84 -19.30
N GLN A 230 -6.78 -21.33 -20.49
CA GLN A 230 -8.12 -21.10 -21.03
C GLN A 230 -9.20 -21.80 -20.19
N ALA A 231 -8.97 -23.06 -19.80
CA ALA A 231 -9.88 -23.80 -18.94
C ALA A 231 -10.08 -23.10 -17.58
N ILE A 232 -9.00 -22.63 -16.95
CA ILE A 232 -9.04 -21.88 -15.68
C ILE A 232 -9.86 -20.59 -15.82
N ALA A 233 -9.71 -19.84 -16.92
CA ALA A 233 -10.47 -18.61 -17.10
C ALA A 233 -11.99 -18.84 -17.22
N ILE A 234 -12.41 -20.05 -17.60
CA ILE A 234 -13.82 -20.42 -17.78
C ILE A 234 -14.39 -21.15 -16.56
N ALA A 235 -13.59 -22.02 -15.94
CA ALA A 235 -13.93 -22.83 -14.77
C ALA A 235 -12.81 -22.73 -13.70
N PRO A 236 -12.63 -21.55 -13.08
CA PRO A 236 -11.58 -21.31 -12.09
C PRO A 236 -11.74 -22.14 -10.82
N GLU A 237 -12.95 -22.62 -10.53
CA GLU A 237 -13.26 -23.53 -9.42
C GLU A 237 -12.78 -24.98 -9.66
N ASN A 238 -12.37 -25.34 -10.87
CA ASN A 238 -11.99 -26.71 -11.18
C ASN A 238 -10.52 -26.98 -10.83
N SER A 239 -10.30 -27.77 -9.77
CA SER A 239 -8.97 -28.20 -9.30
C SER A 239 -8.11 -28.87 -10.40
N ASP A 240 -8.72 -29.68 -11.27
CA ASP A 240 -8.01 -30.41 -12.32
C ASP A 240 -7.43 -29.47 -13.39
N ALA A 241 -8.06 -28.31 -13.61
CA ALA A 241 -7.55 -27.29 -14.53
C ALA A 241 -6.25 -26.66 -14.01
N TRP A 242 -6.19 -26.38 -12.69
CA TRP A 242 -5.00 -25.85 -12.02
C TRP A 242 -3.87 -26.88 -11.94
N LEU A 243 -4.20 -28.13 -11.60
CA LEU A 243 -3.24 -29.22 -11.59
C LEU A 243 -2.65 -29.44 -12.98
N GLY A 244 -3.50 -29.51 -14.01
CA GLY A 244 -3.08 -29.67 -15.39
C GLY A 244 -2.19 -28.53 -15.88
N TRP A 245 -2.47 -27.28 -15.48
CA TRP A 245 -1.60 -26.14 -15.78
C TRP A 245 -0.20 -26.31 -15.17
N ALA A 246 -0.11 -26.69 -13.89
CA ALA A 246 1.16 -26.95 -13.23
C ALA A 246 1.96 -28.08 -13.91
N LEU A 247 1.29 -29.18 -14.28
CA LEU A 247 1.91 -30.29 -15.02
C LEU A 247 2.43 -29.84 -16.40
N ALA A 248 1.64 -29.05 -17.13
CA ALA A 248 2.03 -28.52 -18.43
C ALA A 248 3.24 -27.58 -18.33
N LEU A 249 3.33 -26.77 -17.27
CA LEU A 249 4.50 -25.93 -17.00
C LEU A 249 5.75 -26.76 -16.68
N ILE A 250 5.64 -27.81 -15.86
CA ILE A 250 6.75 -28.72 -15.58
C ILE A 250 7.30 -29.29 -16.89
N GLN A 251 6.44 -29.77 -17.77
CA GLN A 251 6.85 -30.41 -19.03
C GLN A 251 7.30 -29.45 -20.13
N SER A 252 6.90 -28.18 -20.05
CA SER A 252 7.30 -27.16 -21.01
C SER A 252 8.43 -26.26 -20.50
N ARG A 253 9.04 -26.58 -19.35
CA ARG A 253 10.09 -25.79 -18.70
C ARG A 253 11.29 -25.43 -19.58
N ASP A 254 11.65 -26.33 -20.48
CA ASP A 254 12.80 -26.15 -21.37
C ASP A 254 12.44 -25.38 -22.66
N ASN A 255 11.15 -25.10 -22.89
CA ASN A 255 10.70 -24.34 -24.05
C ASN A 255 11.03 -22.85 -23.87
N GLU A 256 11.78 -22.27 -24.82
CA GLU A 256 12.15 -20.86 -24.78
C GLU A 256 10.94 -19.92 -24.73
N ARG A 257 9.81 -20.26 -25.37
CA ARG A 257 8.59 -19.42 -25.31
C ARG A 257 8.00 -19.36 -23.92
N VAL A 258 8.12 -20.45 -23.15
CA VAL A 258 7.64 -20.53 -21.77
C VAL A 258 8.61 -19.81 -20.84
N ARG A 259 9.93 -19.98 -21.04
CA ARG A 259 10.97 -19.25 -20.30
C ARG A 259 10.99 -17.74 -20.57
N ASN A 260 10.70 -17.33 -21.80
CA ASN A 260 10.64 -15.91 -22.18
C ASN A 260 9.25 -15.30 -21.96
N SER A 261 8.26 -16.10 -21.53
CA SER A 261 6.99 -15.56 -21.07
C SER A 261 7.29 -14.75 -19.80
N GLN A 262 6.95 -13.45 -19.80
CA GLN A 262 7.45 -12.40 -18.90
C GLN A 262 7.00 -12.52 -17.42
N PHE A 263 6.90 -13.73 -16.87
CA PHE A 263 5.96 -14.04 -15.80
C PHE A 263 6.60 -14.86 -14.66
N GLN A 264 7.17 -14.16 -13.67
CA GLN A 264 7.75 -14.74 -12.44
C GLN A 264 8.76 -15.88 -12.70
N ALA A 265 9.36 -16.43 -11.63
CA ALA A 265 10.02 -17.72 -11.73
C ALA A 265 9.02 -18.81 -12.13
N LEU A 266 9.32 -19.61 -13.15
CA LEU A 266 8.49 -20.73 -13.63
C LEU A 266 8.00 -21.62 -12.48
N THR A 267 8.85 -21.87 -11.50
CA THR A 267 8.54 -22.64 -10.29
C THR A 267 7.48 -21.98 -9.42
N GLN A 268 7.44 -20.64 -9.34
CA GLN A 268 6.37 -19.92 -8.63
C GLN A 268 5.03 -20.17 -9.29
N SER A 269 4.97 -20.13 -10.63
CA SER A 269 3.74 -20.45 -11.37
C SER A 269 3.27 -21.89 -11.15
N ILE A 270 4.20 -22.85 -11.19
CA ILE A 270 3.91 -24.26 -10.88
C ILE A 270 3.36 -24.38 -9.46
N THR A 271 4.03 -23.78 -8.49
CA THR A 271 3.64 -23.83 -7.07
C THR A 271 2.26 -23.21 -6.84
N SER A 272 1.98 -22.05 -7.45
CA SER A 272 0.65 -21.43 -7.41
C SER A 272 -0.44 -22.33 -7.99
N GLY A 273 -0.17 -22.97 -9.14
CA GLY A 273 -1.11 -23.93 -9.73
C GLY A 273 -1.38 -25.13 -8.83
N LEU A 274 -0.34 -25.68 -8.19
CA LEU A 274 -0.47 -26.80 -7.26
C LEU A 274 -1.24 -26.41 -5.98
N LEU A 275 -1.00 -25.21 -5.43
CA LEU A 275 -1.74 -24.71 -4.26
C LEU A 275 -3.23 -24.51 -4.57
N MET A 276 -3.54 -23.93 -5.73
CA MET A 276 -4.93 -23.78 -6.19
C MET A 276 -5.60 -25.15 -6.36
N ALA A 277 -4.90 -26.11 -6.97
CA ALA A 277 -5.43 -27.46 -7.13
C ALA A 277 -5.70 -28.13 -5.78
N GLU A 278 -4.77 -28.03 -4.83
CA GLU A 278 -4.90 -28.60 -3.49
C GLU A 278 -6.09 -28.03 -2.73
N GLY A 279 -6.21 -26.70 -2.70
CA GLY A 279 -7.28 -26.05 -1.95
C GLY A 279 -8.66 -26.16 -2.60
N LEU A 280 -8.74 -26.53 -3.89
CA LEU A 280 -10.00 -26.75 -4.62
C LEU A 280 -10.36 -28.23 -4.74
N LYS A 281 -9.69 -29.13 -4.01
CA LYS A 281 -9.96 -30.57 -4.08
C LYS A 281 -11.42 -30.94 -3.82
N ASP A 282 -12.12 -30.20 -2.97
CA ASP A 282 -13.51 -30.52 -2.62
C ASP A 282 -14.54 -29.99 -3.65
N SER A 283 -14.10 -29.28 -4.69
CA SER A 283 -14.98 -28.80 -5.75
C SER A 283 -15.47 -29.93 -6.67
N SER A 284 -16.59 -29.69 -7.36
CA SER A 284 -17.19 -30.65 -8.31
C SER A 284 -16.21 -30.98 -9.44
N ARG A 285 -15.88 -32.26 -9.59
CA ARG A 285 -14.90 -32.77 -10.56
C ARG A 285 -15.53 -33.81 -11.48
N GLN A 286 -14.97 -33.95 -12.67
CA GLN A 286 -15.36 -35.01 -13.61
C GLN A 286 -14.47 -36.24 -13.38
N PRO A 287 -14.99 -37.36 -12.86
CA PRO A 287 -14.16 -38.50 -12.45
C PRO A 287 -13.30 -39.07 -13.58
N ALA A 288 -13.81 -39.07 -14.82
CA ALA A 288 -13.10 -39.59 -15.98
C ALA A 288 -11.86 -38.74 -16.34
N LEU A 289 -11.97 -37.41 -16.27
CA LEU A 289 -10.86 -36.49 -16.53
C LEU A 289 -9.82 -36.55 -15.41
N GLN A 290 -10.26 -36.64 -14.16
CA GLN A 290 -9.39 -36.81 -13.00
C GLN A 290 -8.57 -38.11 -13.09
N GLN A 291 -9.23 -39.24 -13.41
CA GLN A 291 -8.55 -40.53 -13.59
C GLN A 291 -7.52 -40.46 -14.74
N ARG A 292 -7.85 -39.75 -15.83
CA ARG A 292 -6.94 -39.60 -16.95
C ARG A 292 -5.70 -38.79 -16.61
N LEU A 293 -5.85 -37.70 -15.85
CA LEU A 293 -4.73 -36.91 -15.33
C LEU A 293 -3.87 -37.73 -14.37
N ALA A 294 -4.47 -38.50 -13.47
CA ALA A 294 -3.73 -39.39 -12.58
C ALA A 294 -2.93 -40.46 -13.36
N ALA A 295 -3.54 -41.07 -14.37
CA ALA A 295 -2.86 -42.00 -15.27
C ALA A 295 -1.71 -41.31 -16.05
N TYR A 296 -1.90 -40.06 -16.46
CA TYR A 296 -0.84 -39.28 -17.09
C TYR A 296 0.33 -39.04 -16.15
N ILE A 297 0.07 -38.59 -14.92
CA ILE A 297 1.10 -38.37 -13.90
C ILE A 297 1.92 -39.63 -13.68
N ALA A 298 1.28 -40.80 -13.63
CA ALA A 298 2.00 -42.08 -13.50
C ALA A 298 2.93 -42.41 -14.68
N GLN A 299 2.59 -41.94 -15.89
CA GLN A 299 3.33 -42.15 -17.14
C GLN A 299 4.38 -41.07 -17.43
N MET A 300 4.43 -40.00 -16.64
CA MET A 300 5.39 -38.90 -16.86
C MET A 300 6.85 -39.37 -16.69
N PRO A 301 7.82 -38.69 -17.35
CA PRO A 301 9.24 -38.93 -17.12
C PRO A 301 9.60 -38.91 -15.63
N SER A 302 10.60 -39.70 -15.22
CA SER A 302 11.03 -39.80 -13.82
C SER A 302 11.35 -38.44 -13.22
N ASP A 303 12.07 -37.60 -13.97
CA ASP A 303 12.56 -36.30 -13.51
C ASP A 303 11.38 -35.34 -13.28
N ASP A 304 10.41 -35.34 -14.19
CA ASP A 304 9.21 -34.51 -14.09
C ASP A 304 8.34 -34.92 -12.88
N ARG A 305 8.20 -36.24 -12.65
CA ARG A 305 7.50 -36.76 -11.47
C ARG A 305 8.23 -36.39 -10.19
N GLN A 306 9.57 -36.45 -10.19
CA GLN A 306 10.36 -36.06 -9.03
C GLN A 306 10.23 -34.56 -8.73
N ILE A 307 10.23 -33.69 -9.75
CA ILE A 307 9.94 -32.25 -9.60
C ILE A 307 8.58 -32.06 -8.93
N LEU A 308 7.53 -32.74 -9.44
CA LEU A 308 6.18 -32.66 -8.87
C LEU A 308 6.15 -33.09 -7.40
N HIS A 309 6.77 -34.22 -7.06
CA HIS A 309 6.82 -34.73 -5.69
C HIS A 309 7.58 -33.80 -4.74
N ILE A 310 8.72 -33.25 -5.16
CA ILE A 310 9.49 -32.29 -4.35
C ILE A 310 8.65 -31.03 -4.10
N LEU A 311 8.04 -30.47 -5.14
CA LEU A 311 7.22 -29.26 -4.99
C LEU A 311 5.99 -29.50 -4.10
N GLN A 312 5.33 -30.66 -4.23
CA GLN A 312 4.25 -31.05 -3.32
C GLN A 312 4.71 -31.17 -1.87
N ALA A 313 5.87 -31.78 -1.63
CA ALA A 313 6.45 -31.87 -0.29
C ALA A 313 6.77 -30.48 0.29
N ARG A 314 7.35 -29.57 -0.50
CA ARG A 314 7.63 -28.18 -0.09
C ARG A 314 6.37 -27.44 0.34
N MET A 315 5.26 -27.61 -0.38
CA MET A 315 3.97 -26.98 -0.02
C MET A 315 3.44 -27.48 1.33
N GLN A 316 3.61 -28.77 1.64
CA GLN A 316 3.14 -29.36 2.90
C GLN A 316 3.97 -28.93 4.11
N THR A 317 5.26 -28.61 3.90
CA THR A 317 6.19 -28.24 4.97
C THR A 317 6.42 -26.74 5.06
N ARG A 318 5.54 -25.91 4.49
CA ARG A 318 5.73 -24.46 4.35
C ARG A 318 6.30 -23.83 5.62
N SER A 319 7.51 -23.31 5.48
CA SER A 319 8.40 -22.98 6.59
C SER A 319 8.07 -21.65 7.28
N CYS A 320 7.00 -20.95 6.88
CA CYS A 320 6.77 -19.55 7.27
C CYS A 320 6.51 -19.34 8.77
N ASP A 321 6.20 -20.41 9.51
CA ASP A 321 6.02 -20.39 10.96
C ASP A 321 7.32 -20.76 11.72
N LEU A 322 8.41 -21.11 11.02
CA LEU A 322 9.68 -21.44 11.65
C LEU A 322 10.44 -20.16 12.01
N PRO A 323 11.11 -20.11 13.17
CA PRO A 323 12.00 -19.01 13.50
C PRO A 323 13.19 -18.96 12.52
N LEU A 324 13.65 -17.74 12.21
CA LEU A 324 14.66 -17.42 11.17
C LEU A 324 15.96 -18.23 11.30
N ASP A 325 16.26 -18.73 12.50
CA ASP A 325 17.42 -19.55 12.81
C ASP A 325 17.31 -21.01 12.35
N ARG A 326 16.10 -21.55 12.15
CA ARG A 326 15.86 -22.97 11.81
C ARG A 326 15.74 -23.29 10.33
N TYR A 327 15.62 -22.28 9.46
CA TYR A 327 15.49 -22.47 8.00
C TYR A 327 16.66 -23.22 7.35
N ALA A 328 17.83 -23.26 8.00
CA ALA A 328 19.00 -24.01 7.53
C ALA A 328 18.94 -25.54 7.76
N THR A 329 17.92 -26.06 8.44
CA THR A 329 17.89 -27.45 8.97
C THR A 329 16.75 -28.33 8.46
N GLU A 330 15.99 -27.93 7.44
CA GLU A 330 14.93 -28.77 6.89
C GLU A 330 15.48 -30.12 6.37
N LYS A 331 14.84 -31.22 6.81
CA LYS A 331 15.11 -32.58 6.37
C LYS A 331 13.88 -33.16 5.68
N GLY A 332 14.08 -34.03 4.68
CA GLY A 332 13.00 -34.72 3.97
C GLY A 332 12.90 -34.33 2.50
N GLU A 333 11.87 -34.80 1.80
CA GLU A 333 11.73 -34.66 0.35
C GLU A 333 11.71 -33.18 -0.11
N GLY A 334 11.09 -32.29 0.67
CA GLY A 334 11.05 -30.86 0.36
C GLY A 334 12.41 -30.16 0.41
N SER A 335 13.41 -30.73 1.11
CA SER A 335 14.77 -30.18 1.20
C SER A 335 15.66 -30.53 0.00
N LYS A 336 15.22 -31.45 -0.86
CA LYS A 336 15.97 -31.84 -2.07
C LYS A 336 15.96 -30.73 -3.11
N VAL A 337 17.05 -30.64 -3.87
CA VAL A 337 17.16 -29.76 -5.05
C VAL A 337 16.24 -30.25 -6.16
N LEU A 338 15.63 -29.33 -6.90
CA LEU A 338 14.87 -29.70 -8.09
C LEU A 338 15.82 -30.28 -9.16
N PRO A 339 15.52 -31.46 -9.74
CA PRO A 339 16.36 -32.06 -10.78
C PRO A 339 16.18 -31.33 -12.12
N LEU A 340 16.81 -30.15 -12.22
CA LEU A 340 16.75 -29.27 -13.38
C LEU A 340 18.02 -29.41 -14.21
N SER A 341 17.87 -29.61 -15.51
CA SER A 341 18.98 -29.69 -16.47
C SER A 341 19.52 -28.32 -16.88
N LYS A 342 18.73 -27.25 -16.70
CA LYS A 342 19.06 -25.87 -17.02
C LYS A 342 18.49 -24.95 -15.94
N SER A 343 19.16 -23.81 -15.72
CA SER A 343 18.63 -22.75 -14.89
C SER A 343 17.31 -22.21 -15.48
N ILE A 344 16.31 -22.09 -14.60
CA ILE A 344 15.01 -21.48 -14.89
C ILE A 344 14.83 -20.19 -14.06
N VAL A 345 15.94 -19.55 -13.71
CA VAL A 345 15.93 -18.28 -12.97
C VAL A 345 15.51 -17.15 -13.91
N PHE A 346 14.51 -16.37 -13.46
CA PHE A 346 14.00 -15.23 -14.21
C PHE A 346 14.67 -13.95 -13.73
N LYS A 347 15.01 -13.08 -14.68
CA LYS A 347 15.55 -11.75 -14.37
C LYS A 347 14.39 -10.78 -14.18
N GLU A 348 14.12 -10.44 -12.93
CA GLU A 348 13.19 -9.35 -12.59
C GLU A 348 13.74 -8.02 -13.11
N GLY A 349 12.83 -7.12 -13.48
CA GLY A 349 13.17 -5.76 -13.90
C GLY A 349 13.98 -5.01 -12.82
N PRO A 350 14.69 -3.94 -13.19
CA PRO A 350 15.52 -3.21 -12.23
C PRO A 350 14.68 -2.69 -11.06
N VAL A 351 15.18 -2.87 -9.84
CA VAL A 351 14.61 -2.23 -8.65
C VAL A 351 14.76 -0.73 -8.81
N ARG A 352 13.65 0.00 -8.87
CA ARG A 352 13.66 1.46 -8.95
C ARG A 352 14.15 2.02 -7.62
N GLY A 353 15.46 2.21 -7.49
CA GLY A 353 16.12 2.68 -6.27
C GLY A 353 16.30 4.19 -6.18
N ILE A 354 15.89 4.97 -7.19
CA ILE A 354 16.07 6.43 -7.20
C ILE A 354 14.80 7.08 -7.75
N SER A 355 13.87 7.38 -6.87
CA SER A 355 12.87 8.40 -7.11
C SER A 355 12.78 9.27 -5.86
N THR A 356 12.19 10.46 -5.97
CA THR A 356 11.86 11.33 -4.84
C THR A 356 11.09 10.60 -3.72
N VAL A 357 10.50 9.42 -3.99
CA VAL A 357 9.83 8.57 -3.00
C VAL A 357 10.81 7.87 -2.05
N ASN A 358 12.03 7.50 -2.50
CA ASN A 358 13.04 6.87 -1.63
C ASN A 358 13.62 7.83 -0.58
N GLU A 359 13.53 9.14 -0.80
CA GLU A 359 13.87 10.14 0.22
C GLU A 359 12.90 10.12 1.41
N HIS A 360 11.67 9.64 1.24
CA HIS A 360 10.64 9.65 2.28
C HIS A 360 10.71 8.44 3.24
N PHE A 361 11.24 7.31 2.77
CA PHE A 361 11.36 6.07 3.54
C PHE A 361 12.70 5.38 3.25
N PRO A 362 13.82 5.95 3.74
CA PRO A 362 15.12 5.32 3.59
C PRO A 362 15.18 4.01 4.36
N GLY A 363 16.01 3.11 3.87
CA GLY A 363 16.25 1.81 4.46
C GLY A 363 17.41 1.12 3.78
N HIS A 364 17.76 -0.04 4.32
CA HIS A 364 18.76 -0.91 3.77
C HIS A 364 18.25 -2.36 3.73
N VAL A 365 18.89 -3.16 2.87
CA VAL A 365 18.61 -4.58 2.74
C VAL A 365 19.71 -5.34 3.46
N SER A 366 19.31 -6.23 4.36
CA SER A 366 20.20 -7.08 5.15
C SER A 366 20.03 -8.54 4.78
N ILE A 367 21.17 -9.21 4.59
CA ILE A 367 21.28 -10.66 4.38
C ILE A 367 22.50 -11.16 5.16
N GLU A 368 22.53 -12.46 5.50
CA GLU A 368 23.67 -13.13 6.15
C GLU A 368 24.43 -14.00 5.12
N PRO A 369 25.23 -13.42 4.21
CA PRO A 369 25.72 -14.15 3.03
C PRO A 369 26.58 -15.35 3.38
N GLU A 370 27.48 -15.21 4.37
CA GLU A 370 28.42 -16.26 4.78
C GLU A 370 27.70 -17.51 5.32
N ARG A 371 26.60 -17.32 6.07
CA ARG A 371 25.78 -18.41 6.63
C ARG A 371 25.18 -19.29 5.54
N TYR A 372 24.87 -18.70 4.39
CA TYR A 372 24.26 -19.40 3.25
C TYR A 372 25.28 -19.75 2.16
N GLY A 373 26.58 -19.65 2.46
CA GLY A 373 27.63 -19.99 1.51
C GLY A 373 27.67 -19.05 0.32
N ILE A 374 27.46 -17.75 0.53
CA ILE A 374 27.67 -16.69 -0.46
C ILE A 374 28.94 -15.93 -0.08
N GLY A 375 29.84 -15.70 -1.03
CA GLY A 375 31.04 -14.90 -0.78
C GLY A 375 30.66 -13.44 -0.52
N LYS A 376 30.98 -12.89 0.66
CA LYS A 376 30.60 -11.53 1.06
C LYS A 376 31.00 -10.45 0.04
N GLU A 377 32.16 -10.63 -0.59
CA GLU A 377 32.71 -9.72 -1.61
C GLU A 377 31.98 -9.78 -2.96
N THR A 378 31.14 -10.81 -3.15
CA THR A 378 30.38 -11.02 -4.39
C THR A 378 28.96 -10.49 -4.32
N VAL A 379 28.51 -10.00 -3.16
CA VAL A 379 27.17 -9.44 -2.99
C VAL A 379 27.16 -8.02 -3.56
N PRO A 380 26.42 -7.75 -4.65
CA PRO A 380 26.31 -6.40 -5.19
C PRO A 380 25.56 -5.48 -4.21
N PRO A 381 25.77 -4.15 -4.28
CA PRO A 381 25.00 -3.21 -3.47
C PRO A 381 23.50 -3.35 -3.74
N MET A 382 22.74 -3.65 -2.70
CA MET A 382 21.30 -3.82 -2.76
C MET A 382 20.60 -2.51 -2.37
N LEU A 383 19.83 -1.97 -3.30
CA LEU A 383 19.01 -0.79 -3.08
C LEU A 383 17.72 -1.15 -2.34
N TYR A 384 17.34 -0.30 -1.40
CA TYR A 384 16.05 -0.38 -0.74
C TYR A 384 14.93 0.07 -1.70
N PRO A 385 13.85 -0.72 -1.87
CA PRO A 385 12.79 -0.41 -2.83
C PRO A 385 11.96 0.80 -2.42
N ALA A 386 11.48 1.56 -3.41
CA ALA A 386 10.54 2.66 -3.18
C ALA A 386 9.19 2.15 -2.65
N ILE A 387 8.89 2.51 -1.40
CA ILE A 387 7.63 2.22 -0.72
C ILE A 387 6.90 3.51 -0.36
N ASN A 388 5.58 3.45 -0.26
CA ASN A 388 4.72 4.59 0.06
C ASN A 388 4.27 4.62 1.53
N LYS A 389 4.75 3.69 2.36
CA LYS A 389 4.37 3.55 3.78
C LYS A 389 5.58 3.20 4.63
N TYR A 390 5.58 3.61 5.91
CA TYR A 390 6.62 3.21 6.86
C TYR A 390 6.45 1.75 7.25
N ILE A 391 7.53 0.98 7.14
CA ILE A 391 7.60 -0.42 7.54
C ILE A 391 8.91 -0.58 8.30
N LYS A 392 8.82 -0.80 9.62
CA LYS A 392 10.01 -0.88 10.49
C LYS A 392 10.99 -1.94 9.99
N SER A 393 10.47 -3.13 9.74
CA SER A 393 11.20 -4.24 9.15
C SER A 393 10.23 -5.21 8.49
N ALA A 394 10.62 -5.82 7.38
CA ALA A 394 9.90 -6.94 6.79
C ALA A 394 10.90 -7.92 6.18
N THR A 395 10.58 -9.22 6.19
CA THR A 395 11.47 -10.26 5.68
C THR A 395 10.77 -11.07 4.61
N THR A 396 11.41 -11.19 3.46
CA THR A 396 11.04 -12.13 2.41
C THR A 396 11.93 -13.36 2.55
N VAL A 397 11.36 -14.57 2.59
CA VAL A 397 12.15 -15.80 2.58
C VAL A 397 12.14 -16.38 1.17
N LEU A 398 13.32 -16.53 0.58
CA LEU A 398 13.53 -17.12 -0.73
C LEU A 398 13.89 -18.60 -0.61
N SER A 399 13.28 -19.45 -1.43
CA SER A 399 13.77 -20.82 -1.65
C SER A 399 14.62 -20.84 -2.91
N LEU A 400 15.90 -21.17 -2.75
CA LEU A 400 16.93 -21.17 -3.77
C LEU A 400 17.42 -22.59 -4.01
N ASP A 401 17.50 -23.02 -5.26
CA ASP A 401 18.08 -24.31 -5.64
C ASP A 401 19.41 -24.06 -6.36
N THR A 402 20.49 -24.65 -5.85
CA THR A 402 21.83 -24.54 -6.45
C THR A 402 22.31 -25.90 -6.94
N ASP A 403 23.02 -25.91 -8.07
CA ASP A 403 23.68 -27.11 -8.59
C ASP A 403 24.97 -27.43 -7.82
N ALA A 404 25.72 -28.44 -8.26
CA ALA A 404 26.98 -28.81 -7.63
C ALA A 404 28.09 -27.75 -7.82
N SER A 405 28.05 -26.96 -8.90
CA SER A 405 29.01 -25.90 -9.17
C SER A 405 28.76 -24.62 -8.37
N GLY A 406 27.57 -24.47 -7.79
CA GLY A 406 27.11 -23.24 -7.12
C GLY A 406 26.32 -22.31 -8.05
N GLU A 407 25.94 -22.77 -9.24
CA GLU A 407 25.03 -22.07 -10.15
C GLU A 407 23.60 -22.14 -9.61
N LEU A 408 22.90 -21.00 -9.64
CA LEU A 408 21.51 -20.91 -9.24
C LEU A 408 20.60 -21.51 -10.33
N LEU A 409 19.94 -22.62 -10.00
CA LEU A 409 19.00 -23.32 -10.87
C LEU A 409 17.58 -22.73 -10.79
N ASN A 410 17.14 -22.35 -9.59
CA ASN A 410 15.80 -21.85 -9.33
C ASN A 410 15.75 -20.90 -8.12
N VAL A 411 14.85 -19.92 -8.16
CA VAL A 411 14.56 -19.00 -7.06
C VAL A 411 13.06 -18.72 -7.00
N VAL A 412 12.46 -18.83 -5.81
CA VAL A 412 11.04 -18.52 -5.56
C VAL A 412 10.83 -17.88 -4.21
N VAL A 413 9.73 -17.16 -4.04
CA VAL A 413 9.33 -16.63 -2.73
C VAL A 413 8.62 -17.74 -1.97
N GLU A 414 9.26 -18.26 -0.92
CA GLU A 414 8.67 -19.24 -0.01
C GLU A 414 7.69 -18.54 0.95
N CYS A 415 8.15 -17.43 1.55
CA CYS A 415 7.35 -16.61 2.46
C CYS A 415 7.44 -15.14 2.05
N SER A 416 6.27 -14.57 1.76
CA SER A 416 6.14 -13.15 1.41
C SER A 416 6.34 -12.28 2.64
N SER A 417 6.97 -11.12 2.44
CA SER A 417 7.05 -10.05 3.42
C SER A 417 5.72 -9.34 3.68
N GLY A 418 4.68 -9.63 2.88
CA GLY A 418 3.42 -8.87 2.83
C GLY A 418 3.53 -7.55 2.04
N VAL A 419 4.69 -7.29 1.42
CA VAL A 419 4.99 -6.08 0.66
C VAL A 419 5.52 -6.48 -0.72
N PRO A 420 4.72 -6.35 -1.79
CA PRO A 420 5.10 -6.82 -3.13
C PRO A 420 6.42 -6.22 -3.65
N GLU A 421 6.73 -4.99 -3.27
CA GLU A 421 7.96 -4.29 -3.66
C GLU A 421 9.21 -4.96 -3.08
N PHE A 422 9.13 -5.44 -1.83
CA PHE A 422 10.21 -6.15 -1.16
C PHE A 422 10.41 -7.54 -1.75
N ASP A 423 9.33 -8.28 -2.00
CA ASP A 423 9.39 -9.61 -2.59
C ASP A 423 10.01 -9.57 -4.00
N LYS A 424 9.64 -8.58 -4.81
CA LYS A 424 10.25 -8.36 -6.13
C LYS A 424 11.73 -7.99 -6.04
N ALA A 425 12.11 -7.16 -5.07
CA ALA A 425 13.50 -6.78 -4.88
C ALA A 425 14.36 -7.97 -4.44
N ALA A 426 13.85 -8.81 -3.54
CA ALA A 426 14.52 -10.05 -3.14
C ALA A 426 14.75 -10.98 -4.36
N LEU A 427 13.72 -11.18 -5.19
CA LEU A 427 13.82 -11.94 -6.44
C LEU A 427 14.79 -11.33 -7.45
N HIS A 428 14.92 -9.99 -7.48
CA HIS A 428 15.84 -9.30 -8.38
C HIS A 428 17.31 -9.47 -7.97
N TYR A 429 17.62 -9.46 -6.68
CA TYR A 429 19.01 -9.58 -6.19
C TYR A 429 19.52 -11.02 -6.18
N ALA A 430 18.67 -12.00 -5.91
CA ALA A 430 19.09 -13.40 -5.76
C ALA A 430 19.90 -13.98 -6.94
N PRO A 431 19.53 -13.74 -8.22
CA PRO A 431 20.30 -14.19 -9.38
C PRO A 431 21.71 -13.60 -9.50
N GLN A 432 22.01 -12.53 -8.74
CA GLN A 432 23.28 -11.82 -8.79
C GLN A 432 24.28 -12.37 -7.77
N TRP A 433 23.81 -13.15 -6.79
CA TRP A 433 24.66 -13.76 -5.76
C TRP A 433 25.47 -14.93 -6.33
N ARG A 434 26.68 -15.13 -5.80
CA ARG A 434 27.56 -16.25 -6.17
C ARG A 434 27.67 -17.22 -4.99
N PHE A 435 27.19 -18.44 -5.19
CA PHE A 435 27.22 -19.48 -4.18
C PHE A 435 28.48 -20.33 -4.31
N HIS A 436 29.00 -20.84 -3.19
CA HIS A 436 30.11 -21.78 -3.20
C HIS A 436 29.67 -23.14 -3.76
N SER A 437 30.58 -23.82 -4.45
CA SER A 437 30.35 -25.18 -4.95
C SER A 437 30.04 -26.16 -3.81
N ASN A 438 29.17 -27.14 -4.07
CA ASN A 438 28.80 -28.18 -3.13
C ASN A 438 28.71 -29.54 -3.85
N ARG A 439 29.02 -30.65 -3.19
CA ARG A 439 29.13 -31.98 -3.82
C ARG A 439 27.85 -32.50 -4.51
N GLN A 440 26.66 -32.07 -4.08
CA GLN A 440 25.38 -32.64 -4.56
C GLN A 440 24.31 -31.58 -4.90
N GLY A 441 24.70 -30.30 -4.99
CA GLY A 441 23.73 -29.19 -5.00
C GLY A 441 22.98 -29.05 -3.67
N LYS A 442 22.31 -27.93 -3.45
CA LYS A 442 21.57 -27.69 -2.20
C LYS A 442 20.39 -26.73 -2.38
N ARG A 443 19.27 -27.03 -1.70
CA ARG A 443 18.18 -26.07 -1.46
C ARG A 443 18.54 -25.18 -0.27
N LEU A 444 18.43 -23.86 -0.42
CA LEU A 444 18.66 -22.88 0.63
C LEU A 444 17.38 -22.09 0.86
N LEU A 445 16.99 -21.92 2.11
CA LEU A 445 15.94 -21.00 2.53
C LEU A 445 16.61 -19.74 3.08
N MET A 446 16.58 -18.67 2.30
CA MET A 446 17.35 -17.46 2.57
C MET A 446 16.43 -16.29 2.93
N PRO A 447 16.49 -15.79 4.18
CA PRO A 447 15.79 -14.58 4.55
C PRO A 447 16.50 -13.35 3.99
N VAL A 448 15.72 -12.46 3.38
CA VAL A 448 16.11 -11.13 2.92
C VAL A 448 15.31 -10.12 3.73
N THR A 449 15.98 -9.40 4.62
CA THR A 449 15.33 -8.49 5.55
C THR A 449 15.50 -7.05 5.08
N PHE A 450 14.38 -6.35 4.93
CA PHE A 450 14.31 -4.94 4.60
C PHE A 450 14.12 -4.18 5.90
N ILE A 451 15.05 -3.28 6.22
CA ILE A 451 15.06 -2.53 7.49
C ILE A 451 14.98 -1.06 7.15
N SER A 452 14.03 -0.34 7.76
CA SER A 452 13.96 1.10 7.59
C SER A 452 15.03 1.78 8.45
N ASP A 453 15.74 2.76 7.86
CA ASP A 453 16.69 3.63 8.57
C ASP A 453 15.97 4.73 9.35
N ARG A 454 14.65 4.83 9.19
CA ARG A 454 13.80 5.81 9.84
C ARG A 454 13.44 5.33 11.26
N LEU A 455 13.67 6.16 12.27
CA LEU A 455 13.10 5.97 13.61
C LEU A 455 11.58 6.04 13.55
N SER A 456 10.88 5.23 14.35
CA SER A 456 9.43 5.35 14.41
C SER A 456 9.05 6.75 14.91
N PRO A 457 7.95 7.36 14.40
CA PRO A 457 7.53 8.69 14.85
C PRO A 457 7.44 8.83 16.38
N ASN A 458 6.99 7.77 17.06
CA ASN A 458 6.87 7.75 18.52
C ASN A 458 8.21 7.73 19.26
N GLU A 459 9.20 6.98 18.80
CA GLU A 459 10.55 6.99 19.38
C GLU A 459 11.20 8.36 19.20
N HIS A 460 11.01 8.96 18.03
CA HIS A 460 11.51 10.29 17.74
C HIS A 460 10.85 11.39 18.60
N TYR A 461 9.51 11.36 18.77
CA TYR A 461 8.81 12.31 19.64
C TYR A 461 9.28 12.22 21.09
N ARG A 462 9.59 11.00 21.59
CA ARG A 462 10.18 10.80 22.92
C ARG A 462 11.59 11.37 23.03
N GLU A 463 12.42 11.19 22.00
CA GLU A 463 13.77 11.79 21.97
C GLU A 463 13.70 13.32 22.01
N MET A 464 12.82 13.91 21.17
CA MET A 464 12.63 15.37 21.11
C MET A 464 12.05 15.92 22.41
N GLU A 465 11.12 15.21 23.03
CA GLU A 465 10.61 15.57 24.36
C GLU A 465 11.74 15.54 25.42
N SER A 466 12.58 14.51 25.43
CA SER A 466 13.71 14.42 26.37
C SER A 466 14.70 15.57 26.20
N ARG A 467 15.01 15.95 24.95
CA ARG A 467 15.85 17.11 24.64
C ARG A 467 15.20 18.42 25.09
N ALA A 468 13.90 18.58 24.85
CA ALA A 468 13.15 19.75 25.31
C ALA A 468 13.15 19.88 26.83
N MET A 469 12.96 18.76 27.56
CA MET A 469 13.06 18.73 29.03
C MET A 469 14.44 19.17 29.52
N ARG A 470 15.52 18.72 28.89
CA ARG A 470 16.89 19.12 29.24
C ARG A 470 17.10 20.63 29.04
N ILE A 471 16.68 21.18 27.90
CA ILE A 471 16.76 22.62 27.61
C ILE A 471 15.99 23.42 28.66
N SER A 472 14.75 23.03 28.96
CA SER A 472 13.94 23.70 29.99
C SER A 472 14.62 23.69 31.36
N ARG A 473 15.17 22.55 31.81
CA ARG A 473 15.87 22.48 33.10
C ARG A 473 17.09 23.38 33.14
N LEU A 474 17.91 23.38 32.08
CA LEU A 474 19.09 24.24 32.02
C LEU A 474 18.71 25.73 32.03
N ALA A 475 17.63 26.10 31.33
CA ALA A 475 17.08 27.46 31.34
C ALA A 475 16.59 27.87 32.74
N ALA A 476 15.78 27.03 33.39
CA ALA A 476 15.26 27.27 34.74
C ALA A 476 16.34 27.26 35.83
N ARG A 477 17.55 26.78 35.52
CA ARG A 477 18.68 26.76 36.46
C ARG A 477 19.67 27.90 36.27
N HIS A 478 19.41 28.84 35.36
CA HIS A 478 20.37 29.88 34.97
C HIS A 478 21.66 29.33 34.32
N ASN A 479 21.64 28.12 33.77
CA ASN A 479 22.76 27.58 32.99
C ASN A 479 22.58 27.94 31.50
N LYS A 480 22.78 29.22 31.18
CA LYS A 480 22.63 29.74 29.81
C LYS A 480 23.55 29.04 28.79
N PRO A 481 24.87 28.85 29.05
CA PRO A 481 25.75 28.19 28.09
C PRO A 481 25.35 26.74 27.81
N GLY A 482 24.97 25.97 28.84
CA GLY A 482 24.49 24.60 28.69
C GLY A 482 23.18 24.52 27.92
N MET A 483 22.25 25.43 28.20
CA MET A 483 20.98 25.53 27.48
C MET A 483 21.19 25.82 25.99
N GLU A 484 22.04 26.79 25.65
CA GLU A 484 22.36 27.15 24.25
C GLU A 484 22.99 25.97 23.49
N ALA A 485 23.91 25.23 24.12
CA ALA A 485 24.49 24.02 23.54
C ALA A 485 23.43 22.92 23.28
N ALA A 486 22.58 22.64 24.27
CA ALA A 486 21.50 21.66 24.12
C ALA A 486 20.47 22.07 23.04
N ALA A 487 20.17 23.36 22.93
CA ALA A 487 19.32 23.92 21.88
C ALA A 487 19.92 23.74 20.48
N GLN A 488 21.23 23.96 20.32
CA GLN A 488 21.93 23.71 19.06
C GLN A 488 21.89 22.24 18.65
N GLU A 489 22.08 21.31 19.60
CA GLU A 489 21.92 19.87 19.35
C GLU A 489 20.51 19.52 18.85
N MET A 490 19.48 20.05 19.51
CA MET A 490 18.08 19.83 19.14
C MET A 490 17.78 20.42 17.75
N ALA A 491 18.28 21.62 17.44
CA ALA A 491 18.11 22.27 16.14
C ALA A 491 18.84 21.53 15.01
N ALA A 492 20.04 20.99 15.26
CA ALA A 492 20.77 20.17 14.29
C ALA A 492 20.01 18.88 13.96
N GLN A 493 19.44 18.22 14.98
CA GLN A 493 18.61 17.03 14.78
C GLN A 493 17.31 17.35 14.04
N PHE A 494 16.67 18.46 14.37
CA PHE A 494 15.52 18.97 13.64
C PHE A 494 15.81 19.25 12.17
N THR A 495 16.94 19.90 11.87
CA THR A 495 17.33 20.25 10.50
C THR A 495 17.53 18.99 9.64
N ARG A 496 18.19 17.97 10.20
CA ARG A 496 18.33 16.65 9.55
C ARG A 496 16.97 16.02 9.27
N MET A 497 16.03 16.17 10.19
CA MET A 497 14.70 15.60 10.08
C MET A 497 13.81 16.34 9.08
N LYS A 498 13.88 17.67 9.01
CA LYS A 498 13.13 18.50 8.04
C LYS A 498 13.49 18.14 6.59
N ALA A 499 14.73 17.69 6.37
CA ALA A 499 15.16 17.13 5.08
C ALA A 499 14.47 15.80 4.75
N LEU A 500 14.14 14.99 5.77
CA LEU A 500 13.46 13.70 5.63
C LEU A 500 11.92 13.82 5.62
N PHE A 501 11.36 14.86 6.24
CA PHE A 501 9.90 15.14 6.31
C PHE A 501 9.56 16.56 5.85
N PRO A 502 9.60 16.85 4.53
CA PRO A 502 9.22 18.16 4.03
C PRO A 502 7.75 18.46 4.36
N GLN A 503 7.51 19.59 5.03
CA GLN A 503 6.15 20.03 5.36
C GLN A 503 5.40 20.42 4.08
N LYS A 504 4.62 19.50 3.53
CA LYS A 504 3.72 19.78 2.41
C LYS A 504 2.65 20.76 2.88
N LYS A 505 2.56 21.88 2.17
CA LYS A 505 1.49 22.86 2.35
C LYS A 505 0.16 22.26 1.88
N LEU A 506 -0.93 22.65 2.55
CA LEU A 506 -2.28 22.35 2.10
C LEU A 506 -2.49 22.86 0.66
N SER A 507 -3.26 22.13 -0.14
CA SER A 507 -3.66 22.59 -1.47
C SER A 507 -4.50 23.87 -1.36
N ALA A 508 -4.57 24.64 -2.44
CA ALA A 508 -5.37 25.87 -2.48
C ALA A 508 -6.86 25.61 -2.19
N GLU A 509 -7.35 24.42 -2.53
CA GLU A 509 -8.73 23.99 -2.27
C GLU A 509 -8.95 23.63 -0.80
N GLU A 510 -8.08 22.80 -0.21
CA GLU A 510 -8.15 22.47 1.22
C GLU A 510 -8.00 23.71 2.10
N ALA A 511 -7.09 24.62 1.75
CA ALA A 511 -6.90 25.88 2.45
C ALA A 511 -8.15 26.79 2.35
N ARG A 512 -8.79 26.87 1.17
CA ARG A 512 -10.05 27.62 0.99
C ARG A 512 -11.20 26.99 1.77
N ASN A 513 -11.31 25.67 1.78
CA ASN A 513 -12.36 24.96 2.51
C ASN A 513 -12.24 25.20 4.02
N LEU A 514 -11.03 25.10 4.57
CA LEU A 514 -10.77 25.51 5.95
C LEU A 514 -11.14 26.98 6.20
N GLN A 515 -10.75 27.90 5.30
CA GLN A 515 -11.11 29.32 5.42
C GLN A 515 -12.63 29.55 5.41
N LEU A 516 -13.38 28.86 4.55
CA LEU A 516 -14.84 28.96 4.49
C LEU A 516 -15.50 28.51 5.80
N ILE A 517 -14.99 27.44 6.41
CA ILE A 517 -15.44 26.98 7.74
C ILE A 517 -15.09 28.02 8.82
N TYR A 518 -13.89 28.62 8.75
CA TYR A 518 -13.48 29.74 9.61
C TYR A 518 -14.44 30.96 9.50
N PHE A 519 -14.99 31.24 8.32
CA PHE A 519 -15.95 32.33 8.12
C PHE A 519 -17.35 32.03 8.69
N LYS A 520 -17.83 30.78 8.61
CA LYS A 520 -19.11 30.37 9.23
C LYS A 520 -19.13 30.62 10.75
N LYS A 521 -17.98 30.50 11.42
CA LYS A 521 -17.81 30.79 12.86
C LYS A 521 -18.15 32.24 13.27
N ARG A 522 -18.25 33.19 12.32
CA ARG A 522 -18.61 34.58 12.62
C ARG A 522 -20.11 34.80 12.91
N GLU A 523 -20.93 33.75 12.91
CA GLU A 523 -22.31 33.86 13.37
C GLU A 523 -22.41 34.29 14.84
N LYS A 524 -23.31 35.24 15.11
CA LYS A 524 -23.41 35.89 16.43
C LYS A 524 -24.08 35.02 17.50
N THR A 525 -24.76 33.93 17.13
CA THR A 525 -25.55 33.10 18.04
C THR A 525 -24.67 32.08 18.79
N THR A 526 -25.00 31.78 20.05
CA THR A 526 -24.23 30.81 20.87
C THR A 526 -24.27 29.41 20.28
N LYS A 527 -25.41 28.98 19.70
CA LYS A 527 -25.57 27.68 19.05
C LYS A 527 -24.72 27.55 17.77
N GLY A 528 -24.77 28.54 16.88
CA GLY A 528 -23.97 28.54 15.65
C GLY A 528 -22.46 28.59 15.91
N ARG A 529 -22.03 29.21 17.03
CA ARG A 529 -20.62 29.16 17.47
C ARG A 529 -20.17 27.78 17.93
N ILE A 530 -21.05 27.00 18.57
CA ILE A 530 -20.73 25.63 19.03
C ILE A 530 -20.70 24.67 17.83
N GLU A 531 -21.72 24.69 16.98
CA GLU A 531 -21.80 23.85 15.78
C GLU A 531 -20.62 24.13 14.83
N GLY A 532 -20.33 25.41 14.56
CA GLY A 532 -19.16 25.79 13.76
C GLY A 532 -17.80 25.51 14.43
N PHE A 533 -17.74 25.29 15.74
CA PHE A 533 -16.51 24.84 16.41
C PHE A 533 -16.30 23.32 16.22
N THR A 534 -17.38 22.54 16.30
CA THR A 534 -17.36 21.09 16.10
C THR A 534 -17.03 20.72 14.65
N GLU A 535 -17.77 21.25 13.68
CA GLU A 535 -17.55 21.01 12.23
C GLU A 535 -16.11 21.32 11.82
N MET A 536 -15.55 22.38 12.41
CA MET A 536 -14.20 22.80 12.14
C MET A 536 -13.15 21.87 12.74
N THR A 537 -13.39 21.35 13.93
CA THR A 537 -12.48 20.39 14.58
C THR A 537 -12.45 19.09 13.79
N GLU A 538 -13.62 18.59 13.35
CA GLU A 538 -13.75 17.40 12.50
C GLU A 538 -13.06 17.59 11.14
N ALA A 539 -13.24 18.73 10.48
CA ALA A 539 -12.58 19.03 9.21
C ALA A 539 -11.04 19.08 9.33
N MET A 540 -10.54 19.60 10.45
CA MET A 540 -9.10 19.61 10.73
C MET A 540 -8.56 18.21 11.05
N GLU A 541 -9.32 17.38 11.77
CA GLU A 541 -8.96 15.98 12.04
C GLU A 541 -8.85 15.17 10.74
N ALA A 542 -9.82 15.30 9.84
CA ALA A 542 -9.77 14.65 8.52
C ALA A 542 -8.54 15.10 7.69
N LEU A 543 -8.14 16.37 7.80
CA LEU A 543 -6.94 16.87 7.13
C LEU A 543 -5.63 16.40 7.79
N VAL A 544 -5.64 16.10 9.09
CA VAL A 544 -4.47 15.51 9.77
C VAL A 544 -4.22 14.08 9.29
N GLU A 545 -5.26 13.33 8.93
CA GLU A 545 -5.10 11.99 8.34
C GLU A 545 -4.33 12.03 7.01
N THR A 546 -4.52 13.09 6.23
CA THR A 546 -3.83 13.27 4.93
C THR A 546 -2.52 14.05 5.05
N HIS A 547 -2.39 14.92 6.06
CA HIS A 547 -1.21 15.77 6.30
C HIS A 547 -0.67 15.66 7.74
N PRO A 548 -0.23 14.46 8.19
CA PRO A 548 0.11 14.19 9.60
C PRO A 548 1.36 14.92 10.12
N TYR A 549 2.10 15.63 9.26
CA TYR A 549 3.33 16.37 9.60
C TYR A 549 3.22 17.88 9.35
N TYR A 550 2.02 18.39 9.04
CA TYR A 550 1.83 19.80 8.79
C TYR A 550 1.65 20.55 10.14
N ALA A 551 2.74 21.12 10.64
CA ALA A 551 2.81 21.72 11.97
C ALA A 551 1.76 22.84 12.22
N PRO A 552 1.46 23.74 11.28
CA PRO A 552 0.44 24.77 11.50
C PRO A 552 -0.95 24.19 11.79
N LEU A 553 -1.35 23.13 11.09
CA LEU A 553 -2.65 22.47 11.28
C LEU A 553 -2.71 21.74 12.62
N LEU A 554 -1.67 20.98 12.97
CA LEU A 554 -1.56 20.30 14.26
C LEU A 554 -1.59 21.27 15.43
N LYS A 555 -0.91 22.43 15.30
CA LYS A 555 -0.89 23.48 16.32
C LYS A 555 -2.28 24.06 16.55
N ASP A 556 -2.98 24.43 15.48
CA ASP A 556 -4.34 24.96 15.59
C ASP A 556 -5.31 23.92 16.19
N LEU A 557 -5.14 22.63 15.85
CA LEU A 557 -5.95 21.54 16.38
C LEU A 557 -5.68 21.32 17.88
N ALA A 558 -4.40 21.30 18.28
CA ALA A 558 -3.97 21.14 19.66
C ALA A 558 -4.53 22.24 20.57
N LEU A 559 -4.53 23.49 20.10
CA LEU A 559 -5.10 24.63 20.80
C LEU A 559 -6.64 24.55 20.96
N ARG A 560 -7.33 23.87 20.03
CA ARG A 560 -8.80 23.71 20.07
C ARG A 560 -9.23 22.55 20.95
N LYS A 561 -8.45 21.48 21.00
CA LYS A 561 -8.69 20.28 21.81
C LYS A 561 -8.32 20.47 23.29
N SER A 562 -8.56 21.65 23.85
CA SER A 562 -8.18 22.01 25.23
C SER A 562 -8.84 21.14 26.32
N TYR A 563 -9.86 20.34 26.00
CA TYR A 563 -10.59 19.46 26.94
C TYR A 563 -10.17 17.98 26.92
N VAL A 564 -9.21 17.60 26.09
CA VAL A 564 -8.78 16.20 25.93
C VAL A 564 -7.91 15.71 27.12
N SER A 565 -7.76 14.39 27.26
CA SER A 565 -6.93 13.74 28.28
C SER A 565 -5.48 14.27 28.27
N PHE A 566 -4.81 14.19 29.43
CA PHE A 566 -3.44 14.72 29.59
C PHE A 566 -2.42 14.03 28.67
N ASP A 567 -2.53 12.72 28.51
CA ASP A 567 -1.57 11.92 27.73
C ASP A 567 -1.69 12.18 26.23
N GLU A 568 -2.91 12.36 25.72
CA GLU A 568 -3.15 12.74 24.32
C GLU A 568 -2.66 14.17 24.01
N LYS A 569 -2.83 15.11 24.94
CA LYS A 569 -2.24 16.46 24.83
C LYS A 569 -0.72 16.38 24.78
N ARG A 570 -0.10 15.59 25.67
CA ARG A 570 1.35 15.41 25.72
C ARG A 570 1.89 14.83 24.42
N ALA A 571 1.25 13.80 23.86
CA ALA A 571 1.65 13.22 22.59
C ALA A 571 1.60 14.24 21.43
N THR A 572 0.52 15.04 21.36
CA THR A 572 0.34 16.06 20.31
C THR A 572 1.39 17.17 20.43
N TRP A 573 1.68 17.64 21.65
CA TRP A 573 2.70 18.66 21.87
C TRP A 573 4.12 18.15 21.68
N ALA A 574 4.41 16.88 22.03
CA ALA A 574 5.70 16.25 21.74
C ALA A 574 5.93 16.09 20.22
N GLN A 575 4.88 15.75 19.47
CA GLN A 575 4.90 15.76 18.01
C GLN A 575 5.15 17.17 17.46
N LEU A 576 4.50 18.20 18.01
CA LEU A 576 4.75 19.59 17.59
C LEU A 576 6.17 20.06 17.93
N LEU A 577 6.75 19.66 19.07
CA LEU A 577 8.15 19.93 19.41
C LEU A 577 9.12 19.28 18.42
N ALA A 578 8.78 18.11 17.89
CA ALA A 578 9.56 17.48 16.83
C ALA A 578 9.41 18.23 15.50
N LEU A 579 8.23 18.76 15.19
CA LEU A 579 7.95 19.34 13.87
C LEU A 579 8.24 20.85 13.74
N ALA A 580 8.24 21.58 14.85
CA ALA A 580 8.47 23.02 14.90
C ALA A 580 9.09 23.45 16.24
N PRO A 581 10.28 22.96 16.62
CA PRO A 581 10.98 23.37 17.84
C PRO A 581 11.39 24.84 17.84
N GLU A 582 11.39 25.51 16.69
CA GLU A 582 11.64 26.95 16.57
C GLU A 582 10.40 27.82 16.90
N ASP A 583 9.21 27.23 17.00
CA ASP A 583 7.97 27.98 17.25
C ASP A 583 7.81 28.25 18.77
N PRO A 584 7.81 29.52 19.21
CA PRO A 584 7.66 29.86 20.62
C PRO A 584 6.34 29.35 21.22
N GLN A 585 5.27 29.26 20.42
CA GLN A 585 3.96 28.79 20.89
C GLN A 585 3.97 27.29 21.20
N VAL A 586 4.83 26.52 20.53
CA VAL A 586 4.96 25.07 20.78
C VAL A 586 5.60 24.82 22.14
N TRP A 587 6.66 25.56 22.47
CA TRP A 587 7.29 25.49 23.79
C TRP A 587 6.36 25.94 24.91
N MET A 588 5.57 27.00 24.69
CA MET A 588 4.56 27.43 25.66
C MET A 588 3.44 26.41 25.84
N GLY A 589 2.92 25.84 24.75
CA GLY A 589 1.88 24.82 24.78
C GLY A 589 2.34 23.55 25.49
N TRP A 590 3.52 23.04 25.14
CA TRP A 590 4.13 21.89 25.81
C TRP A 590 4.47 22.17 27.27
N GLY A 591 5.09 23.32 27.57
CA GLY A 591 5.45 23.74 28.93
C GLY A 591 4.25 23.82 29.87
N SER A 592 3.10 24.29 29.38
CA SER A 592 1.85 24.38 30.15
C SER A 592 1.38 23.04 30.73
N LEU A 593 1.75 21.91 30.11
CA LEU A 593 1.47 20.56 30.62
C LEU A 593 2.20 20.27 31.94
N TRP A 594 3.30 20.98 32.21
CA TRP A 594 4.14 20.75 33.38
C TRP A 594 3.84 21.69 34.55
N ALA A 595 3.04 22.74 34.37
CA ALA A 595 2.84 23.78 35.39
C ALA A 595 2.38 23.25 36.77
N GLU A 596 1.58 22.18 36.79
CA GLU A 596 1.11 21.53 38.02
C GLU A 596 2.03 20.41 38.53
N ARG A 597 2.83 19.78 37.64
CA ARG A 597 3.62 18.57 37.94
C ARG A 597 5.10 18.85 38.15
N ASP A 598 5.68 19.71 37.33
CA ASP A 598 7.09 20.09 37.35
C ASP A 598 7.22 21.59 36.99
N PRO A 599 7.16 22.48 38.00
CA PRO A 599 7.25 23.93 37.81
C PRO A 599 8.56 24.38 37.16
N GLU A 600 9.64 23.62 37.32
CA GLU A 600 10.95 23.91 36.74
C GLU A 600 10.92 23.72 35.22
N LEU A 601 10.28 22.64 34.74
CA LEU A 601 10.06 22.45 33.30
C LEU A 601 9.15 23.52 32.69
N TYR A 602 8.13 23.96 33.43
CA TYR A 602 7.24 25.05 33.00
C TYR A 602 8.00 26.38 32.87
N ILE A 603 8.72 26.80 33.92
CA ILE A 603 9.53 28.02 33.92
C ILE A 603 10.57 27.97 32.79
N GLY A 604 11.28 26.85 32.66
CA GLY A 604 12.28 26.66 31.62
C GLY A 604 11.71 26.77 30.20
N ALA A 605 10.56 26.15 29.96
CA ALA A 605 9.88 26.22 28.67
C ALA A 605 9.38 27.64 28.37
N MET A 606 8.95 28.40 29.39
CA MET A 606 8.59 29.81 29.23
C MET A 606 9.80 30.68 28.87
N ILE A 607 10.91 30.51 29.58
CA ILE A 607 12.17 31.24 29.30
C ILE A 607 12.61 30.98 27.87
N TYR A 608 12.70 29.71 27.48
CA TYR A 608 13.15 29.35 26.14
C TYR A 608 12.18 29.83 25.05
N SER A 609 10.87 29.76 25.30
CA SER A 609 9.88 30.34 24.39
C SER A 609 10.05 31.86 24.21
N LEU A 610 10.30 32.60 25.30
CA LEU A 610 10.56 34.04 25.23
C LEU A 610 11.85 34.33 24.45
N LEU A 611 12.90 33.52 24.62
CA LEU A 611 14.14 33.65 23.85
C LEU A 611 13.94 33.46 22.35
N LEU A 612 13.03 32.56 21.95
CA LEU A 612 12.66 32.34 20.54
C LEU A 612 11.84 33.51 19.94
N GLN A 613 11.26 34.40 20.77
CA GLN A 613 10.52 35.55 20.27
C GLN A 613 11.47 36.64 19.73
N PRO A 614 11.14 37.27 18.59
CA PRO A 614 11.89 38.41 18.06
C PRO A 614 11.79 39.63 19.00
N LEU A 615 12.84 40.45 19.06
CA LEU A 615 12.89 41.66 19.89
C LEU A 615 11.93 42.78 19.38
N ALA A 616 11.70 42.84 18.07
CA ALA A 616 10.77 43.78 17.44
C ALA A 616 9.60 42.98 16.85
N GLU A 617 8.41 43.18 17.41
CA GLU A 617 7.20 42.48 16.97
C GLU A 617 6.47 43.26 15.86
N ASP A 618 6.19 42.59 14.74
CA ASP A 618 5.19 43.07 13.78
C ASP A 618 3.74 42.89 14.32
N THR A 619 2.74 43.40 13.60
CA THR A 619 1.34 43.34 14.04
C THR A 619 0.81 41.91 14.21
N GLU A 620 1.27 40.96 13.39
CA GLU A 620 0.84 39.56 13.48
C GLU A 620 1.51 38.85 14.66
N GLN A 621 2.78 39.14 14.91
CA GLN A 621 3.55 38.68 16.07
C GLN A 621 2.97 39.22 17.37
N LYS A 622 2.54 40.48 17.40
CA LYS A 622 1.79 41.06 18.53
C LYS A 622 0.50 40.30 18.81
N ILE A 623 -0.29 40.01 17.78
CA ILE A 623 -1.54 39.25 17.93
C ILE A 623 -1.26 37.82 18.38
N ALA A 624 -0.22 37.17 17.84
CA ALA A 624 0.20 35.84 18.25
C ALA A 624 0.66 35.82 19.71
N ASN A 625 1.46 36.80 20.13
CA ASN A 625 1.94 36.91 21.52
C ASN A 625 0.78 37.23 22.48
N ILE A 626 -0.15 38.11 22.09
CA ILE A 626 -1.40 38.37 22.84
C ILE A 626 -2.23 37.10 22.96
N LYS A 627 -2.43 36.34 21.87
CA LYS A 627 -3.17 35.07 21.88
C LYS A 627 -2.50 34.05 22.78
N THR A 628 -1.17 33.96 22.78
CA THR A 628 -0.44 33.06 23.66
C THR A 628 -0.52 33.51 25.12
N LYS A 629 -0.39 34.80 25.42
CA LYS A 629 -0.60 35.37 26.76
C LYS A 629 -2.05 35.21 27.26
N LEU A 630 -3.04 35.25 26.37
CA LEU A 630 -4.45 34.94 26.66
C LEU A 630 -4.68 33.45 26.90
N LEU A 631 -4.05 32.57 26.12
CA LEU A 631 -4.05 31.12 26.38
C LEU A 631 -3.42 30.79 27.73
N MET A 632 -2.43 31.59 28.17
CA MET A 632 -1.95 31.57 29.55
C MET A 632 -3.02 32.07 30.53
N ARG A 633 -3.55 33.30 30.41
CA ARG A 633 -4.50 33.85 31.41
C ARG A 633 -5.83 33.11 31.55
N VAL A 634 -6.40 32.56 30.47
CA VAL A 634 -7.78 32.04 30.46
C VAL A 634 -7.88 30.64 31.10
N GLY A 635 -6.77 29.93 31.33
CA GLY A 635 -6.75 28.60 31.94
C GLY A 635 -5.89 28.47 33.20
N MET A 636 -5.25 29.53 33.67
CA MET A 636 -4.20 29.46 34.67
C MET A 636 -4.70 29.99 36.01
N GLY A 637 -5.09 29.08 36.91
CA GLY A 637 -5.31 29.42 38.32
C GLY A 637 -4.09 30.11 38.95
N GLU A 638 -4.29 30.64 40.15
CA GLU A 638 -3.35 31.46 40.94
C GLU A 638 -1.87 31.01 40.87
N ARG A 639 -1.62 29.69 40.95
CA ARG A 639 -0.27 29.08 40.86
C ARG A 639 0.53 29.50 39.62
N ASN A 640 -0.08 29.46 38.45
CA ASN A 640 0.64 29.66 37.18
C ASN A 640 0.90 31.15 36.92
N ALA A 641 0.07 32.04 37.47
CA ALA A 641 0.30 33.48 37.47
C ALA A 641 1.55 33.84 38.29
N ILE A 642 1.71 33.23 39.48
CA ILE A 642 2.89 33.42 40.32
C ILE A 642 4.15 32.90 39.61
N LEU A 643 4.11 31.69 39.04
CA LEU A 643 5.25 31.12 38.29
C LEU A 643 5.65 32.03 37.12
N SER A 644 4.68 32.53 36.35
CA SER A 644 4.93 33.48 35.26
C SER A 644 5.57 34.78 35.76
N ALA A 645 5.08 35.33 36.87
CA ALA A 645 5.64 36.55 37.46
C ALA A 645 7.10 36.36 37.91
N LYS A 646 7.44 35.20 38.49
CA LYS A 646 8.82 34.84 38.86
C LYS A 646 9.74 34.76 37.63
N VAL A 647 9.27 34.27 36.47
CA VAL A 647 10.07 34.30 35.22
C VAL A 647 10.52 35.72 34.87
N TYR A 648 9.60 36.69 34.90
CA TYR A 648 9.90 38.08 34.57
C TYR A 648 10.76 38.79 35.64
N ALA A 649 10.62 38.41 36.90
CA ALA A 649 11.37 39.02 38.01
C ALA A 649 12.80 38.48 38.12
N ASP A 650 12.98 37.16 38.01
CA ASP A 650 14.21 36.50 38.45
C ASP A 650 15.18 36.18 37.31
N TYR A 651 14.71 36.09 36.05
CA TYR A 651 15.51 35.60 34.90
C TYR A 651 15.95 36.72 33.93
N ALA A 652 16.13 37.94 34.44
CA ALA A 652 16.58 39.08 33.62
C ALA A 652 17.99 38.88 33.04
N ASP A 653 18.83 38.10 33.71
CA ASP A 653 20.17 37.69 33.27
C ASP A 653 20.15 36.86 31.97
N ILE A 654 19.13 36.03 31.78
CA ILE A 654 18.95 35.22 30.56
C ILE A 654 18.15 35.99 29.51
N LEU A 655 17.04 36.61 29.91
CA LEU A 655 16.03 37.19 29.02
C LEU A 655 16.39 38.60 28.51
N GLY A 656 17.24 39.34 29.24
CA GLY A 656 17.59 40.72 28.90
C GLY A 656 16.35 41.63 28.81
N GLU A 657 16.21 42.35 27.70
CA GLU A 657 15.08 43.27 27.48
C GLU A 657 13.70 42.59 27.45
N ARG A 658 13.66 41.27 27.23
CA ARG A 658 12.42 40.47 27.19
C ARG A 658 11.83 40.19 28.57
N ALA A 659 12.56 40.49 29.66
CA ALA A 659 12.10 40.30 31.03
C ALA A 659 11.05 41.34 31.48
N LYS A 660 10.73 42.35 30.66
CA LYS A 660 9.76 43.41 31.02
C LYS A 660 8.32 42.90 30.91
N GLY A 661 7.69 42.56 32.04
CA GLY A 661 6.31 42.06 32.15
C GLY A 661 5.37 42.89 33.04
N GLU A 662 4.04 42.71 32.90
CA GLU A 662 2.98 43.58 33.45
C GLU A 662 2.58 43.36 34.94
N GLU A 663 3.05 42.33 35.65
CA GLU A 663 2.72 42.13 37.08
C GLU A 663 3.85 41.42 37.87
N THR A 664 5.02 42.06 38.02
CA THR A 664 6.10 41.53 38.88
C THR A 664 5.73 41.48 40.37
N ALA A 665 4.68 42.20 40.79
CA ALA A 665 4.19 42.21 42.17
C ALA A 665 3.83 40.81 42.72
N LYS A 666 3.36 39.90 41.86
CA LYS A 666 3.02 38.52 42.24
C LYS A 666 4.22 37.59 42.39
N ALA A 667 5.42 38.01 41.98
CA ALA A 667 6.62 37.17 42.08
C ALA A 667 7.00 36.87 43.54
N GLY A 668 6.65 37.76 44.46
CA GLY A 668 6.88 37.61 45.90
C GLY A 668 5.86 36.74 46.63
N GLU A 669 4.79 36.29 45.97
CA GLU A 669 3.77 35.42 46.59
C GLU A 669 4.27 33.98 46.71
N ILE A 670 3.94 33.32 47.83
CA ILE A 670 4.26 31.90 48.07
C ILE A 670 3.30 31.02 47.29
N LEU A 671 3.82 30.02 46.56
CA LEU A 671 2.97 29.09 45.82
C LEU A 671 2.05 28.29 46.76
N PRO A 672 0.76 28.10 46.40
CA PRO A 672 -0.16 27.30 47.20
C PRO A 672 0.30 25.84 47.26
N ALA A 673 0.11 25.21 48.42
CA ALA A 673 0.47 23.82 48.68
C ALA A 673 -0.27 22.87 47.71
N SER A 674 0.50 22.09 46.94
CA SER A 674 -0.02 21.11 45.99
C SER A 674 -0.13 19.73 46.66
N LYS A 675 -1.24 19.02 46.43
CA LYS A 675 -1.44 17.63 46.88
C LYS A 675 -0.63 16.58 46.08
N LYS A 676 0.12 16.97 45.04
CA LYS A 676 0.63 16.05 43.99
C LYS A 676 2.07 16.27 43.50
N LEU A 677 2.87 17.16 44.12
CA LEU A 677 4.27 17.35 43.72
C LEU A 677 5.17 16.21 44.26
N ASP A 678 4.94 14.98 43.79
CA ASP A 678 5.84 13.85 44.06
C ASP A 678 7.02 13.92 43.08
N ARG A 679 7.89 14.92 43.22
CA ARG A 679 9.11 14.99 42.40
C ARG A 679 10.05 13.86 42.80
N HIS A 680 10.28 12.94 41.89
CA HIS A 680 11.37 11.95 41.96
C HIS A 680 12.21 12.13 40.70
N GLU A 681 13.36 12.81 40.81
CA GLU A 681 14.34 12.76 39.73
C GLU A 681 15.05 11.41 39.78
N THR A 682 15.05 10.68 38.65
CA THR A 682 15.86 9.47 38.52
C THR A 682 17.33 9.90 38.37
N LEU A 683 18.02 10.07 39.50
CA LEU A 683 19.45 10.37 39.52
C LEU A 683 20.22 9.11 39.09
N VAL A 684 20.97 9.21 37.99
CA VAL A 684 21.91 8.15 37.58
C VAL A 684 23.06 8.12 38.60
N PRO A 685 23.48 6.95 39.10
CA PRO A 685 24.60 6.86 40.03
C PRO A 685 25.85 7.50 39.43
N PHE A 686 26.46 8.43 40.17
CA PHE A 686 27.72 9.08 39.83
C PHE A 686 28.85 8.50 40.66
N ASP A 687 30.05 8.45 40.07
CA ASP A 687 31.31 8.05 40.72
C ASP A 687 32.33 9.17 40.45
N PRO A 688 33.00 9.79 41.46
CA PRO A 688 33.13 9.42 42.88
C PRO A 688 32.17 10.18 43.84
N PRO A 689 32.14 9.84 45.16
CA PRO A 689 31.24 10.49 46.12
C PRO A 689 31.65 11.93 46.41
N VAL A 690 30.90 12.87 45.84
CA VAL A 690 30.99 14.31 46.13
C VAL A 690 30.43 14.58 47.53
N SER A 691 31.23 15.14 48.45
CA SER A 691 30.74 15.63 49.74
C SER A 691 29.98 16.95 49.56
N MET A 692 28.88 17.13 50.29
CA MET A 692 28.02 18.30 50.16
C MET A 692 27.99 19.09 51.46
N THR A 693 28.20 20.41 51.36
CA THR A 693 28.03 21.35 52.47
C THR A 693 26.85 22.28 52.18
N VAL A 694 26.00 22.54 53.19
CA VAL A 694 24.82 23.40 53.02
C VAL A 694 24.86 24.61 53.96
N ASP A 695 24.61 25.78 53.38
CA ASP A 695 24.60 27.09 54.03
C ASP A 695 23.19 27.44 54.51
N ILE A 696 22.79 26.85 55.65
CA ILE A 696 21.51 27.11 56.35
C ILE A 696 21.62 26.72 57.83
N ASP A 697 20.87 27.39 58.70
CA ASP A 697 20.71 26.96 60.09
C ASP A 697 20.07 25.56 60.15
N LYS A 698 20.82 24.58 60.68
CA LYS A 698 20.37 23.20 60.91
C LYS A 698 19.05 23.15 61.70
N ASN A 699 18.82 24.10 62.60
CA ASN A 699 17.59 24.16 63.40
C ASN A 699 16.37 24.61 62.59
N ALA A 700 16.52 25.11 61.36
CA ALA A 700 15.41 25.46 60.49
C ALA A 700 14.78 24.23 59.80
N VAL A 701 15.47 23.08 59.80
CA VAL A 701 15.07 21.84 59.11
C VAL A 701 14.76 20.74 60.13
N LEU A 702 13.52 20.26 60.14
CA LEU A 702 12.99 19.29 61.10
C LEU A 702 13.55 17.87 60.91
N ASN A 703 13.99 17.51 59.70
CA ASN A 703 14.52 16.19 59.35
C ASN A 703 16.01 16.23 58.94
N ALA A 704 16.77 17.21 59.43
CA ALA A 704 18.18 17.44 59.08
C ALA A 704 19.10 16.20 59.25
N SER A 705 18.83 15.31 60.21
CA SER A 705 19.65 14.14 60.51
C SER A 705 19.66 13.05 59.44
N PHE A 706 18.71 13.10 58.49
CA PHE A 706 18.52 12.03 57.50
C PHE A 706 19.28 12.23 56.18
N PHE A 707 20.05 13.33 56.02
CA PHE A 707 20.57 13.74 54.72
C PHE A 707 22.09 13.64 54.52
N GLY A 708 22.87 13.22 55.53
CA GLY A 708 24.30 12.96 55.35
C GLY A 708 25.15 14.12 54.80
N VAL A 709 24.72 15.38 55.04
CA VAL A 709 25.41 16.61 54.61
C VAL A 709 26.12 17.30 55.78
N GLU A 710 27.21 18.01 55.51
CA GLU A 710 27.86 18.87 56.50
C GLU A 710 27.19 20.26 56.56
N TRP A 711 26.87 20.72 57.76
CA TRP A 711 26.20 22.01 58.00
C TRP A 711 27.26 23.04 58.42
N LYS A 712 27.85 23.78 57.45
CA LYS A 712 28.96 24.73 57.66
C LYS A 712 28.84 25.98 56.76
N ALA A 713 29.43 27.09 57.18
CA ALA A 713 29.64 28.30 56.36
C ALA A 713 30.87 28.12 55.41
N PRO A 714 30.89 28.74 54.22
CA PRO A 714 31.72 28.31 53.08
C PRO A 714 33.24 28.54 53.25
N GLN A 715 34.06 27.63 52.66
CA GLN A 715 35.43 27.92 52.22
C GLN A 715 35.40 28.38 50.74
N MET A 716 36.14 29.44 50.41
CA MET A 716 36.00 30.19 49.14
C MET A 716 36.89 29.73 47.97
N GLN A 717 37.60 28.60 48.04
CA GLN A 717 38.53 28.22 46.97
C GLN A 717 38.10 26.94 46.23
N GLY A 718 37.62 27.13 44.99
CA GLY A 718 37.54 26.07 43.96
C GLY A 718 36.21 25.29 43.86
N ASP A 719 35.30 25.43 44.81
CA ASP A 719 34.10 24.57 44.88
C ASP A 719 32.97 25.00 43.92
N LYS A 720 32.36 24.01 43.24
CA LYS A 720 31.14 24.18 42.43
C LYS A 720 29.97 24.42 43.40
N ARG A 721 29.38 25.63 43.40
CA ARG A 721 28.27 26.04 44.30
C ARG A 721 26.97 26.24 43.52
N THR A 722 25.88 25.69 44.05
CA THR A 722 24.51 25.95 43.59
C THR A 722 23.80 26.82 44.64
N GLU A 723 23.10 27.87 44.21
CA GLU A 723 22.19 28.63 45.07
C GLU A 723 20.74 28.32 44.68
N LEU A 724 19.88 28.08 45.67
CA LEU A 724 18.50 27.68 45.48
C LEU A 724 17.55 28.58 46.26
N THR A 725 16.46 28.97 45.63
CA THR A 725 15.33 29.66 46.25
C THR A 725 14.25 28.62 46.57
N VAL A 726 13.80 28.58 47.82
CA VAL A 726 12.78 27.64 48.30
C VAL A 726 11.58 28.41 48.84
N ASP A 727 10.42 28.23 48.21
CA ASP A 727 9.14 28.69 48.74
C ASP A 727 8.60 27.61 49.69
N ILE A 728 8.27 27.99 50.92
CA ILE A 728 7.83 27.09 52.00
C ILE A 728 6.41 27.46 52.41
N ASP A 729 5.50 26.48 52.41
CA ASP A 729 4.14 26.69 52.87
C ASP A 729 4.03 26.89 54.38
N LYS A 730 2.81 27.22 54.83
CA LYS A 730 2.52 27.42 56.25
C LYS A 730 2.75 26.19 57.13
N ASN A 731 2.83 25.00 56.55
CA ASN A 731 3.07 23.73 57.25
C ASN A 731 4.56 23.35 57.26
N GLY A 732 5.44 24.17 56.67
CA GLY A 732 6.87 23.88 56.57
C GLY A 732 7.25 22.94 55.42
N ALA A 733 6.35 22.68 54.46
CA ALA A 733 6.64 21.88 53.28
C ALA A 733 7.14 22.78 52.12
N PRO A 734 8.17 22.37 51.36
CA PRO A 734 8.56 23.09 50.16
C PRO A 734 7.44 23.02 49.11
N THR A 735 7.06 24.15 48.52
CA THR A 735 6.06 24.26 47.43
C THR A 735 6.68 24.64 46.09
N LEU A 736 7.89 25.19 46.12
CA LEU A 736 8.74 25.47 44.96
C LEU A 736 10.21 25.40 45.37
N VAL A 737 11.04 24.76 44.56
CA VAL A 737 12.51 24.83 44.67
C VAL A 737 13.03 25.21 43.30
N LEU A 738 13.68 26.36 43.19
CA LEU A 738 14.34 26.84 41.97
C LEU A 738 15.82 27.04 42.24
N VAL A 739 16.64 26.79 41.24
CA VAL A 739 18.06 27.18 41.28
C VAL A 739 18.12 28.64 40.86
N SER A 740 18.62 29.52 41.73
CA SER A 740 18.87 30.94 41.43
C SER A 740 20.28 31.16 40.87
N LYS A 741 21.20 30.23 41.11
CA LYS A 741 22.55 30.22 40.53
C LYS A 741 23.04 28.79 40.32
N SER A 742 23.29 28.41 39.07
CA SER A 742 23.82 27.09 38.70
C SER A 742 25.26 26.91 39.16
N SER A 743 25.61 25.68 39.52
CA SER A 743 27.00 25.23 39.64
C SER A 743 27.69 25.02 38.28
N GLU A 744 26.97 25.16 37.17
CA GLU A 744 27.33 24.77 35.79
C GLU A 744 27.43 23.25 35.57
N VAL A 745 27.17 22.44 36.61
CA VAL A 745 27.15 20.97 36.53
C VAL A 745 25.72 20.48 36.74
N GLU A 746 25.08 20.02 35.66
CA GLU A 746 23.65 19.65 35.64
C GLU A 746 23.28 18.64 36.74
N GLN A 747 24.17 17.68 37.01
CA GLN A 747 23.98 16.63 38.01
C GLN A 747 24.04 17.16 39.45
N TYR A 748 24.84 18.19 39.71
CA TYR A 748 24.96 18.80 41.03
C TYR A 748 23.72 19.61 41.36
N ASP A 749 23.28 20.43 40.40
CA ASP A 749 22.04 21.18 40.54
C ASP A 749 20.83 20.24 40.72
N ALA A 750 20.75 19.15 39.95
CA ALA A 750 19.72 18.13 40.08
C ALA A 750 19.69 17.51 41.49
N ARG A 751 20.86 17.12 42.00
CA ARG A 751 21.00 16.53 43.34
C ARG A 751 20.64 17.51 44.45
N ALA A 752 21.04 18.77 44.34
CA ALA A 752 20.66 19.81 45.32
C ALA A 752 19.15 20.02 45.35
N VAL A 753 18.50 20.06 44.18
CA VAL A 753 17.06 20.24 44.10
C VAL A 753 16.30 19.03 44.64
N ASP A 754 16.63 17.81 44.20
CA ASP A 754 15.99 16.57 44.70
C ASP A 754 16.14 16.41 46.23
N MET A 755 17.30 16.77 46.76
CA MET A 755 17.54 16.78 48.21
C MET A 755 16.59 17.75 48.93
N LEU A 756 16.46 19.00 48.47
CA LEU A 756 15.66 20.02 49.13
C LEU A 756 14.15 19.74 49.09
N TRP A 757 13.65 19.06 48.05
CA TRP A 757 12.26 18.59 48.02
C TRP A 757 11.93 17.57 49.12
N ARG A 758 12.93 16.87 49.66
CA ARG A 758 12.76 15.90 50.75
C ARG A 758 12.81 16.54 52.14
N TRP A 759 13.17 17.82 52.25
CA TRP A 759 13.32 18.50 53.53
C TRP A 759 11.96 18.95 54.09
N LYS A 760 11.85 18.94 55.42
CA LYS A 760 10.74 19.53 56.16
C LYS A 760 11.25 20.69 56.97
N PHE A 761 10.72 21.88 56.76
CA PHE A 761 11.11 23.11 57.45
C PHE A 761 10.19 23.39 58.64
N LYS A 762 10.61 24.28 59.53
CA LYS A 762 9.75 24.78 60.60
C LYS A 762 8.54 25.56 60.02
N PRO A 763 7.30 25.23 60.41
CA PRO A 763 6.09 25.94 59.98
C PRO A 763 6.11 27.43 60.33
N GLN A 764 5.51 28.27 59.48
CA GLN A 764 5.29 29.71 59.74
C GLN A 764 3.90 30.15 59.26
N PRO A 765 3.22 31.10 59.93
CA PRO A 765 1.82 31.43 59.63
C PRO A 765 1.54 31.83 58.17
N ASP A 766 2.46 32.59 57.57
CA ASP A 766 2.28 33.20 56.24
C ASP A 766 3.07 32.48 55.13
N GLY A 767 3.71 31.35 55.46
CA GLY A 767 4.76 30.78 54.61
C GLY A 767 5.98 31.70 54.53
N ARG A 768 7.06 31.25 53.89
CA ARG A 768 8.24 32.09 53.66
C ARG A 768 9.06 31.61 52.47
N GLN A 769 9.81 32.52 51.89
CA GLN A 769 10.85 32.21 50.90
C GLN A 769 12.22 32.27 51.58
N ILE A 770 13.10 31.31 51.28
CA ILE A 770 14.49 31.30 51.75
C ILE A 770 15.46 30.99 50.61
N THR A 771 16.69 31.48 50.73
CA THR A 771 17.80 31.15 49.82
C THR A 771 18.77 30.20 50.52
N ILE A 772 19.19 29.14 49.83
CA ILE A 772 20.07 28.09 50.37
C ILE A 772 21.25 27.91 49.40
N GLY A 773 22.48 27.95 49.92
CA GLY A 773 23.68 27.58 49.17
C GLY A 773 24.07 26.12 49.41
N VAL A 774 24.38 25.37 48.35
CA VAL A 774 24.93 24.02 48.42
C VAL A 774 26.28 24.01 47.71
N ASN A 775 27.35 23.64 48.42
CA ASN A 775 28.68 23.48 47.82
C ASN A 775 28.99 21.99 47.64
N PHE A 776 29.59 21.68 46.49
CA PHE A 776 30.01 20.34 46.11
C PHE A 776 31.53 20.25 46.18
N GLN A 777 32.02 19.33 47.02
CA GLN A 777 33.44 19.08 47.25
C GLN A 777 33.83 17.72 46.67
N HIS A 778 34.95 17.72 45.94
CA HIS A 778 35.51 16.54 45.29
C HIS A 778 36.56 15.83 46.16
#